data_AF-A0A1V2WBK8-F1
#
_entry.id   AF-A0A1V2WBK8-F1
#
_cell.length_a   1.000
_cell.length_b   1.000
_cell.length_c   1.000
_cell.angle_alpha   90.00
_cell.angle_beta   90.00
_cell.angle_gamma   90.00
#
_symmetry.space_group_name_H-M   'P 1'
#
loop_
_entity.id
_entity.type
_entity.pdbx_description
1 polymer ?
#
loop_
_entity_poly.entity_id
_entity_poly.type
_entity_poly.pdbx_seq_one_letter_code
_entity_poly.pdbx_strand_id
1 'polypeptide(L)'
;MQLSDIPSFFGLQSNRLFTIQTPMKGRSDLVLVDFHGTEGLSQNFEFHVRLASQDSNIELKKLIGQPVTITLQLTDALASSEERYFNGYVANFTHLDHDGSFTVYSATLVPWLWMLSRSRDIRIFQEENTEAILSKVFRDYGKIASFEFRLSKATKNRSYCTQYRETDLEFVERLMQEDGLFFFFEHAKDGHKLVISDNSISAKPISGRSPMLQYTKGEALDNLAVVTSFQASRQLESNSVGLKTFDYKAPHARRFVSGGTEVNQGEVPSYEVYDYLGEHGFADSDRGEALTRFRTQALAAHSKVFIGTSTSRRLTPCQYFELDDHYDHSNAKQEDRQFLLTTITHSGTNNYQAGEGAANYQCSFTCIRKKIPYRPAFTIERPSIIGPQTAVVVGPEGEEIYTDNLGRVKVQFHWDRLGKRDQGSSCWVRVGQPWAGRGFGMIQIPRIGDEVVVIFLDGNPDRPLIISSVYNSANLPPWGLPANATQSGILTRSTKTGNVNTANAIRFEDKKGSEEVWLHAEKDQRLEVEHDESHWVGNDRKKNIDHDETVHVGHDRTETVDNNETITIGVDRTERVGSNETLTVGGNRNETIEGLQNLLIALASTETIGLAKALTIGAGYNVAVGGAMNTVVGLAQAEEVGLSKTTLVGKTWTITAGDRLEIKVGKAHLVMDSDGTISINGHEINVGSTGEQHYKADGEINMKGKKILGN
;
A
#
# COMPACT_ATOMS: atom_id res chain seq x y z
N MET A 1 7.22 25.92 75.18
CA MET A 1 8.08 24.73 75.00
C MET A 1 9.52 25.24 74.92
N GLN A 2 10.39 24.83 75.85
CA GLN A 2 11.74 25.35 75.99
C GLN A 2 12.65 24.93 74.82
N LEU A 3 13.61 25.79 74.48
CA LEU A 3 14.62 25.65 73.42
C LEU A 3 15.66 24.52 73.65
N SER A 4 15.45 23.62 74.60
CA SER A 4 16.43 22.62 75.04
C SER A 4 16.32 21.24 74.35
N ASP A 5 15.27 20.96 73.58
CA ASP A 5 15.03 19.61 73.02
C ASP A 5 15.49 19.42 71.56
N ILE A 6 16.19 20.40 70.99
CA ILE A 6 16.68 20.33 69.61
C ILE A 6 17.68 19.16 69.41
N PRO A 7 18.67 18.91 70.29
CA PRO A 7 19.64 17.82 70.07
C PRO A 7 19.05 16.40 70.22
N SER A 8 17.97 16.23 70.99
CA SER A 8 17.41 14.91 71.29
C SER A 8 16.63 14.33 70.11
N PHE A 9 15.91 15.16 69.34
CA PHE A 9 15.17 14.70 68.16
C PHE A 9 16.09 14.27 67.01
N PHE A 10 17.21 14.98 66.78
CA PHE A 10 18.16 14.63 65.73
C PHE A 10 19.08 13.45 66.11
N GLY A 11 19.37 13.27 67.40
CA GLY A 11 20.05 12.06 67.90
C GLY A 11 19.25 10.77 67.69
N LEU A 12 17.95 10.86 67.37
CA LEU A 12 17.09 9.71 67.13
C LEU A 12 17.42 8.95 65.85
N GLN A 13 18.00 9.56 64.80
CA GLN A 13 18.27 8.83 63.54
C GLN A 13 19.58 8.03 63.56
N SER A 14 20.61 8.49 64.28
CA SER A 14 21.99 7.98 64.15
C SER A 14 22.24 6.54 64.64
N ASN A 15 21.31 5.93 65.39
CA ASN A 15 21.42 4.56 65.93
C ASN A 15 20.16 3.70 65.66
N ARG A 16 19.39 4.01 64.62
CA ARG A 16 18.16 3.25 64.29
C ARG A 16 18.40 2.17 63.25
N LEU A 17 17.60 1.10 63.38
CA LEU A 17 17.53 0.03 62.39
C LEU A 17 17.10 0.55 61.01
N PHE A 18 16.20 1.55 60.99
CA PHE A 18 15.75 2.22 59.78
C PHE A 18 15.86 3.74 59.91
N THR A 19 16.38 4.39 58.88
CA THR A 19 16.39 5.86 58.79
C THR A 19 15.79 6.31 57.46
N ILE A 20 15.44 7.59 57.36
CA ILE A 20 14.92 8.17 56.12
C ILE A 20 15.61 9.49 55.83
N GLN A 21 16.03 9.64 54.58
CA GLN A 21 16.60 10.86 54.04
C GLN A 21 15.57 11.53 53.14
N THR A 22 15.20 12.76 53.48
CA THR A 22 14.30 13.61 52.68
C THR A 22 14.96 14.96 52.37
N PRO A 23 14.43 15.73 51.40
CA PRO A 23 14.88 17.10 51.15
C PRO A 23 14.55 18.08 52.29
N MET A 24 13.67 17.70 53.21
CA MET A 24 13.28 18.55 54.33
C MET A 24 14.42 18.67 55.35
N LYS A 25 14.51 19.82 56.00
CA LYS A 25 15.57 20.17 56.96
C LYS A 25 15.01 21.03 58.10
N GLY A 26 15.71 21.04 59.23
CA GLY A 26 15.34 21.85 60.39
C GLY A 26 14.06 21.33 61.05
N ARG A 27 13.11 22.22 61.38
CA ARG A 27 11.86 21.83 62.07
C ARG A 27 10.96 20.94 61.23
N SER A 28 11.04 21.05 59.90
CA SER A 28 10.27 20.23 58.97
C SER A 28 10.94 18.89 58.64
N ASP A 29 12.05 18.55 59.30
CA ASP A 29 12.72 17.26 59.09
C ASP A 29 11.78 16.10 59.47
N LEU A 30 11.94 14.98 58.77
CA LEU A 30 11.04 13.83 58.84
C LEU A 30 11.79 12.61 59.35
N VAL A 31 11.24 11.94 60.36
CA VAL A 31 11.80 10.71 60.93
C VAL A 31 10.88 9.53 60.63
N LEU A 32 11.46 8.41 60.22
CA LEU A 32 10.72 7.18 59.91
C LEU A 32 10.20 6.50 61.17
N VAL A 33 8.89 6.33 61.24
CA VAL A 33 8.19 5.58 62.30
C VAL A 33 8.10 4.11 61.91
N ASP A 34 7.53 3.83 60.74
CA ASP A 34 7.43 2.50 60.17
C ASP A 34 7.25 2.58 58.66
N PHE A 35 7.43 1.43 58.02
CA PHE A 35 7.14 1.26 56.61
C PHE A 35 6.60 -0.13 56.32
N HIS A 36 5.78 -0.18 55.28
CA HIS A 36 5.34 -1.39 54.63
C HIS A 36 5.48 -1.20 53.12
N GLY A 37 6.09 -2.15 52.42
CA GLY A 37 6.22 -2.00 50.97
C GLY A 37 6.58 -3.27 50.24
N THR A 38 6.29 -3.29 48.95
CA THR A 38 6.50 -4.44 48.07
C THR A 38 7.41 -4.07 46.91
N GLU A 39 8.34 -4.96 46.57
CA GLU A 39 9.19 -4.89 45.38
C GLU A 39 9.25 -6.26 44.70
N GLY A 40 9.45 -6.30 43.38
CA GLY A 40 9.44 -7.55 42.65
C GLY A 40 9.94 -7.45 41.22
N LEU A 41 10.02 -8.61 40.57
CA LEU A 41 10.29 -8.74 39.15
C LEU A 41 9.05 -8.28 38.36
N SER A 42 9.29 -7.43 37.37
CA SER A 42 8.26 -6.84 36.50
C SER A 42 7.12 -6.16 37.27
N GLN A 43 7.45 -5.54 38.41
CA GLN A 43 6.51 -4.82 39.26
C GLN A 43 7.15 -3.51 39.74
N ASN A 44 6.41 -2.40 39.63
CA ASN A 44 6.81 -1.15 40.28
C ASN A 44 6.79 -1.35 41.80
N PHE A 45 7.89 -1.02 42.47
CA PHE A 45 7.90 -1.07 43.93
C PHE A 45 6.98 0.01 44.51
N GLU A 46 6.39 -0.27 45.66
CA GLU A 46 5.57 0.69 46.39
C GLU A 46 5.82 0.55 47.88
N PHE A 47 6.25 1.63 48.52
CA PHE A 47 6.48 1.69 49.97
C PHE A 47 5.59 2.76 50.59
N HIS A 48 4.73 2.34 51.51
CA HIS A 48 4.00 3.22 52.41
C HIS A 48 4.85 3.46 53.66
N VAL A 49 5.14 4.72 53.95
CA VAL A 49 5.90 5.12 55.13
C VAL A 49 5.06 6.00 56.02
N ARG A 50 5.18 5.81 57.34
CA ARG A 50 4.71 6.77 58.35
C ARG A 50 5.89 7.55 58.90
N LEU A 51 5.73 8.86 58.97
CA LEU A 51 6.79 9.83 59.27
C LEU A 51 6.33 10.74 60.41
N ALA A 52 7.25 11.14 61.28
CA ALA A 52 6.99 12.12 62.33
C ALA A 52 7.83 13.38 62.09
N SER A 53 7.24 14.56 62.34
CA SER A 53 7.92 15.86 62.27
C SER A 53 7.55 16.78 63.43
N GLN A 54 8.43 17.74 63.74
CA GLN A 54 8.15 18.82 64.69
C GLN A 54 7.32 19.95 64.07
N ASP A 55 7.28 20.03 62.74
CA ASP A 55 6.50 21.01 62.01
C ASP A 55 5.12 20.42 61.73
N SER A 56 4.08 21.05 62.27
CA SER A 56 2.68 20.66 62.05
C SER A 56 2.10 21.20 60.75
N ASN A 57 2.83 22.08 60.04
CA ASN A 57 2.32 22.83 58.91
C ASN A 57 3.15 22.61 57.64
N ILE A 58 3.73 21.42 57.48
CA ILE A 58 4.43 21.07 56.24
C ILE A 58 3.44 21.15 55.06
N GLU A 59 3.69 22.06 54.12
CA GLU A 59 2.94 22.13 52.86
C GLU A 59 3.17 20.85 52.04
N LEU A 60 2.11 20.07 51.81
CA LEU A 60 2.23 18.74 51.21
C LEU A 60 2.93 18.74 49.84
N LYS A 61 2.71 19.78 49.03
CA LYS A 61 3.34 19.96 47.71
C LYS A 61 4.88 20.03 47.75
N LYS A 62 5.50 20.33 48.90
CA LYS A 62 6.96 20.40 49.04
C LYS A 62 7.63 19.04 48.90
N LEU A 63 6.92 17.95 49.23
CA LEU A 63 7.48 16.61 49.19
C LEU A 63 7.01 15.81 47.96
N ILE A 64 5.87 16.15 47.35
CA ILE A 64 5.38 15.49 46.13
C ILE A 64 6.45 15.53 45.01
N GLY A 65 6.72 14.37 44.41
CA GLY A 65 7.69 14.18 43.34
C GLY A 65 9.16 14.29 43.78
N GLN A 66 9.43 14.47 45.07
CA GLN A 66 10.80 14.54 45.57
C GLN A 66 11.39 13.16 45.83
N PRO A 67 12.73 12.99 45.66
CA PRO A 67 13.41 11.75 45.99
C PRO A 67 13.53 11.58 47.51
N VAL A 68 13.28 10.36 47.97
CA VAL A 68 13.37 9.94 49.37
C VAL A 68 14.07 8.59 49.43
N THR A 69 14.97 8.42 50.40
CA THR A 69 15.70 7.17 50.62
C THR A 69 15.45 6.65 52.02
N ILE A 70 14.93 5.43 52.14
CA ILE A 70 14.95 4.65 53.38
C ILE A 70 16.27 3.89 53.43
N THR A 71 16.96 3.91 54.57
CA THR A 71 18.17 3.13 54.82
C THR A 71 17.91 2.08 55.88
N LEU A 72 18.23 0.83 55.58
CA LEU A 72 18.11 -0.35 56.45
C LEU A 72 19.50 -0.89 56.79
N GLN A 73 19.81 -1.00 58.08
CA GLN A 73 21.07 -1.57 58.56
C GLN A 73 21.06 -3.11 58.45
N LEU A 74 22.02 -3.69 57.73
CA LEU A 74 22.07 -5.14 57.49
C LEU A 74 22.63 -5.96 58.67
N THR A 75 23.36 -5.33 59.58
CA THR A 75 23.97 -5.99 60.74
C THR A 75 23.85 -5.14 62.00
N ASP A 76 23.69 -5.77 63.16
CA ASP A 76 23.55 -5.08 64.45
C ASP A 76 24.89 -4.66 65.09
N ALA A 77 26.02 -4.88 64.38
CA ALA A 77 27.34 -4.46 64.86
C ALA A 77 27.48 -2.94 64.77
N LEU A 78 27.72 -2.29 65.92
CA LEU A 78 27.95 -0.84 66.13
C LEU A 78 29.04 -0.18 65.22
N ALA A 79 29.70 -0.94 64.33
CA ALA A 79 30.76 -0.47 63.43
C ALA A 79 30.63 -0.99 61.98
N SER A 80 29.52 -1.64 61.62
CA SER A 80 29.30 -2.10 60.24
C SER A 80 28.68 -1.00 59.39
N SER A 81 29.21 -0.81 58.19
CA SER A 81 28.70 0.13 57.17
C SER A 81 27.86 -0.56 56.09
N GLU A 82 27.43 -1.82 56.31
CA GLU A 82 26.60 -2.55 55.35
C GLU A 82 25.14 -2.10 55.44
N GLU A 83 24.80 -1.17 54.55
CA GLU A 83 23.47 -0.59 54.43
C GLU A 83 22.74 -1.10 53.19
N ARG A 84 21.41 -1.15 53.28
CA ARG A 84 20.52 -1.32 52.15
C ARG A 84 19.64 -0.10 52.00
N TYR A 85 19.38 0.30 50.76
CA TYR A 85 18.58 1.47 50.43
C TYR A 85 17.26 1.08 49.78
N PHE A 86 16.20 1.82 50.06
CA PHE A 86 14.97 1.89 49.29
C PHE A 86 14.76 3.34 48.87
N ASN A 87 15.33 3.69 47.72
CA ASN A 87 15.18 5.02 47.12
C ASN A 87 13.98 5.05 46.17
N GLY A 88 13.12 6.06 46.31
CA GLY A 88 11.96 6.28 45.44
C GLY A 88 11.54 7.74 45.41
N TYR A 89 10.49 8.03 44.64
CA TYR A 89 9.87 9.35 44.56
C TYR A 89 8.52 9.34 45.27
N VAL A 90 8.19 10.44 45.93
CA VAL A 90 6.93 10.57 46.67
C VAL A 90 5.77 10.80 45.72
N ALA A 91 4.91 9.80 45.53
CA ALA A 91 3.70 9.87 44.71
C ALA A 91 2.50 10.45 45.48
N ASN A 92 2.44 10.20 46.78
CA ASN A 92 1.41 10.72 47.68
C ASN A 92 2.06 11.17 48.98
N PHE A 93 1.60 12.28 49.55
CA PHE A 93 2.04 12.78 50.85
C PHE A 93 0.85 13.37 51.61
N THR A 94 0.58 12.82 52.79
CA THR A 94 -0.64 13.09 53.55
C THR A 94 -0.29 13.55 54.97
N HIS A 95 -0.97 14.58 55.46
CA HIS A 95 -1.00 14.92 56.88
C HIS A 95 -2.00 14.01 57.58
N LEU A 96 -1.57 13.26 58.59
CA LEU A 96 -2.44 12.37 59.35
C LEU A 96 -2.97 13.08 60.60
N ASP A 97 -2.31 12.89 61.75
CA ASP A 97 -2.76 13.34 63.05
C ASP A 97 -1.58 13.83 63.90
N HIS A 98 -1.84 14.39 65.08
CA HIS A 98 -0.83 14.85 66.03
C HIS A 98 -0.81 13.93 67.26
N ASP A 99 0.32 13.28 67.54
CA ASP A 99 0.42 12.27 68.61
C ASP A 99 0.63 12.86 70.02
N GLY A 100 0.62 14.19 70.14
CA GLY A 100 0.84 14.94 71.38
C GLY A 100 2.26 15.51 71.50
N SER A 101 3.23 14.95 70.77
CA SER A 101 4.61 15.43 70.73
C SER A 101 5.06 15.83 69.33
N PHE A 102 4.62 15.11 68.30
CA PHE A 102 4.96 15.32 66.90
C PHE A 102 3.73 15.22 66.01
N THR A 103 3.83 15.83 64.83
CA THR A 103 2.83 15.66 63.77
C THR A 103 3.21 14.48 62.90
N VAL A 104 2.23 13.61 62.63
CA VAL A 104 2.41 12.39 61.84
C VAL A 104 1.97 12.65 60.40
N TYR A 105 2.82 12.23 59.46
CA TYR A 105 2.58 12.26 58.03
C TYR A 105 2.69 10.85 57.46
N SER A 106 2.11 10.61 56.30
CA SER A 106 2.39 9.42 55.50
C SER A 106 2.81 9.77 54.09
N ALA A 107 3.68 8.93 53.51
CA ALA A 107 4.08 9.05 52.12
C ALA A 107 4.02 7.71 51.40
N THR A 108 3.72 7.73 50.10
CA THR A 108 3.87 6.58 49.20
C THR A 108 5.07 6.82 48.30
N LEU A 109 6.08 5.94 48.38
CA LEU A 109 7.29 5.97 47.57
C LEU A 109 7.15 4.99 46.40
N VAL A 110 7.46 5.44 45.19
CA VAL A 110 7.36 4.68 43.94
C VAL A 110 8.63 4.86 43.09
N PRO A 111 8.93 3.98 42.12
CA PRO A 111 10.02 4.19 41.19
C PRO A 111 9.75 5.36 40.24
N TRP A 112 10.80 5.87 39.59
CA TRP A 112 10.62 6.82 38.49
C TRP A 112 9.81 6.21 37.34
N LEU A 113 9.89 4.88 37.13
CA LEU A 113 9.12 4.18 36.10
C LEU A 113 7.60 4.38 36.29
N TRP A 114 7.13 4.47 37.53
CA TRP A 114 5.72 4.75 37.83
C TRP A 114 5.25 6.09 37.27
N MET A 115 6.14 7.07 37.09
CA MET A 115 5.78 8.38 36.52
C MET A 115 5.26 8.26 35.08
N LEU A 116 5.62 7.20 34.37
CA LEU A 116 5.10 6.92 33.02
C LEU A 116 3.59 6.62 33.01
N SER A 117 2.99 6.31 34.17
CA SER A 117 1.54 6.17 34.30
C SER A 117 0.80 7.51 34.35
N ARG A 118 1.51 8.65 34.30
CA ARG A 118 0.94 10.01 34.33
C ARG A 118 0.87 10.67 32.97
N SER A 119 1.45 10.05 31.94
CA SER A 119 1.35 10.49 30.55
C SER A 119 0.60 9.43 29.72
N ARG A 120 -0.03 9.88 28.64
CA ARG A 120 -0.67 9.05 27.62
C ARG A 120 -0.45 9.74 26.28
N ASP A 121 -0.03 8.98 25.27
CA ASP A 121 0.32 9.55 23.97
C ASP A 121 -0.14 8.65 22.81
N ILE A 122 0.02 9.16 21.60
CA ILE A 122 -0.11 8.42 20.35
C ILE A 122 1.15 8.68 19.50
N ARG A 123 1.98 7.65 19.32
CA ARG A 123 3.30 7.76 18.68
C ARG A 123 3.60 6.56 17.80
N ILE A 124 4.34 6.80 16.74
CA ILE A 124 4.81 5.77 15.80
C ILE A 124 6.33 5.64 15.92
N PHE A 125 6.80 4.41 16.04
CA PHE A 125 8.21 4.02 16.02
C PHE A 125 8.44 3.09 14.82
N GLN A 126 9.51 3.35 14.05
CA GLN A 126 9.77 2.62 12.81
C GLN A 126 11.21 2.14 12.75
N GLU A 127 11.39 0.91 12.29
CA GLU A 127 12.70 0.27 12.12
C GLU A 127 13.57 0.28 13.40
N GLU A 128 12.93 0.08 14.56
CA GLU A 128 13.55 0.13 15.87
C GLU A 128 13.28 -1.14 16.68
N ASN A 129 14.27 -1.58 17.46
CA ASN A 129 14.09 -2.66 18.42
C ASN A 129 13.53 -2.13 19.75
N THR A 130 13.15 -3.04 20.66
CA THR A 130 12.52 -2.65 21.92
C THR A 130 13.46 -1.81 22.79
N GLU A 131 14.75 -2.12 22.87
CA GLU A 131 15.69 -1.32 23.66
C GLU A 131 15.75 0.13 23.18
N ALA A 132 15.73 0.36 21.87
CA ALA A 132 15.72 1.70 21.28
C ALA A 132 14.42 2.44 21.60
N ILE A 133 13.26 1.78 21.42
CA ILE A 133 11.94 2.37 21.69
C ILE A 133 11.84 2.74 23.18
N LEU A 134 12.13 1.80 24.07
CA LEU A 134 12.14 2.02 25.52
C LEU A 134 13.07 3.17 25.91
N SER A 135 14.29 3.20 25.35
CA SER A 135 15.24 4.28 25.61
C SER A 135 14.71 5.66 25.20
N LYS A 136 13.99 5.75 24.09
CA LYS A 136 13.38 7.02 23.65
C LYS A 136 12.29 7.47 24.61
N VAL A 137 11.38 6.57 24.98
CA VAL A 137 10.31 6.85 25.94
C VAL A 137 10.90 7.29 27.28
N PHE A 138 11.92 6.58 27.79
CA PHE A 138 12.54 6.91 29.08
C PHE A 138 13.26 8.26 29.07
N ARG A 139 13.90 8.65 27.96
CA ARG A 139 14.61 9.93 27.85
C ARG A 139 13.68 11.14 27.97
N ASP A 140 12.40 11.00 27.64
CA ASP A 140 11.41 12.08 27.83
C ASP A 140 11.24 12.49 29.30
N TYR A 141 11.61 11.60 30.24
CA TYR A 141 11.56 11.85 31.69
C TYR A 141 12.86 12.46 32.24
N GLY A 142 13.82 12.80 31.37
CA GLY A 142 15.01 13.55 31.73
C GLY A 142 15.85 12.90 32.83
N LYS A 143 16.22 13.67 33.86
CA LYS A 143 17.21 13.26 34.87
C LYS A 143 16.72 12.17 35.83
N ILE A 144 15.41 11.94 35.95
CA ILE A 144 14.89 10.91 36.85
C ILE A 144 14.96 9.50 36.24
N ALA A 145 15.04 9.41 34.90
CA ALA A 145 15.13 8.14 34.19
C ALA A 145 16.56 7.56 34.25
N SER A 146 16.75 6.60 35.16
CA SER A 146 17.99 5.83 35.28
C SER A 146 17.70 4.37 34.99
N PHE A 147 18.29 3.84 33.92
CA PHE A 147 18.04 2.47 33.45
C PHE A 147 19.28 1.80 32.85
N GLU A 148 19.24 0.47 32.78
CA GLU A 148 20.29 -0.36 32.20
C GLU A 148 19.70 -1.63 31.56
N PHE A 149 20.16 -1.97 30.36
CA PHE A 149 19.81 -3.22 29.69
C PHE A 149 20.88 -4.28 29.96
N ARG A 150 20.49 -5.38 30.60
CA ARG A 150 21.32 -6.57 30.85
C ARG A 150 20.75 -7.76 30.08
N LEU A 151 20.87 -7.67 28.75
CA LEU A 151 20.29 -8.62 27.82
C LEU A 151 21.36 -9.61 27.33
N SER A 152 20.99 -10.87 27.20
CA SER A 152 21.84 -11.90 26.61
C SER A 152 22.00 -11.70 25.09
N LYS A 153 20.96 -11.17 24.43
CA LYS A 153 20.93 -10.82 23.01
C LYS A 153 20.07 -9.58 22.79
N ALA A 154 20.40 -8.79 21.77
CA ALA A 154 19.57 -7.67 21.37
C ALA A 154 18.19 -8.14 20.87
N THR A 155 17.14 -7.36 21.15
CA THR A 155 15.80 -7.67 20.62
C THR A 155 15.73 -7.40 19.11
N LYS A 156 14.75 -8.02 18.46
CA LYS A 156 14.55 -7.88 17.01
C LYS A 156 13.95 -6.52 16.68
N ASN A 157 14.36 -5.94 15.55
CA ASN A 157 13.77 -4.73 15.01
C ASN A 157 12.28 -4.94 14.68
N ARG A 158 11.48 -3.93 14.99
CA ARG A 158 10.09 -3.78 14.57
C ARG A 158 10.07 -2.80 13.42
N SER A 159 9.50 -3.21 12.29
CA SER A 159 9.33 -2.31 11.14
C SER A 159 8.37 -1.16 11.46
N TYR A 160 7.35 -1.44 12.28
CA TYR A 160 6.31 -0.50 12.64
C TYR A 160 5.73 -0.87 14.01
N CYS A 161 5.73 0.08 14.95
CA CYS A 161 5.20 -0.09 16.29
C CYS A 161 4.54 1.20 16.76
N THR A 162 3.31 1.09 17.25
CA THR A 162 2.48 2.23 17.60
C THR A 162 2.16 2.17 19.08
N GLN A 163 2.46 3.27 19.79
CA GLN A 163 1.80 3.57 21.05
C GLN A 163 0.45 4.18 20.71
N TYR A 164 -0.66 3.55 21.06
CA TYR A 164 -1.98 4.06 20.69
C TYR A 164 -2.91 4.17 21.89
N ARG A 165 -3.10 5.41 22.37
CA ARG A 165 -4.00 5.71 23.50
C ARG A 165 -3.72 4.81 24.70
N GLU A 166 -2.48 4.55 25.01
CA GLU A 166 -2.04 3.84 26.22
C GLU A 166 -1.05 4.74 26.97
N THR A 167 -0.94 4.55 28.28
CA THR A 167 0.07 5.29 29.06
C THR A 167 1.47 4.90 28.60
N ASP A 168 2.47 5.74 28.86
CA ASP A 168 3.85 5.34 28.56
C ASP A 168 4.22 4.08 29.34
N LEU A 169 3.65 3.88 30.54
CA LEU A 169 3.93 2.72 31.38
C LEU A 169 3.38 1.44 30.76
N GLU A 170 2.11 1.43 30.39
CA GLU A 170 1.48 0.28 29.72
C GLU A 170 2.21 -0.06 28.43
N PHE A 171 2.62 0.96 27.65
CA PHE A 171 3.37 0.76 26.42
C PHE A 171 4.70 0.03 26.65
N VAL A 172 5.51 0.53 27.59
CA VAL A 172 6.84 -0.05 27.83
C VAL A 172 6.74 -1.43 28.45
N GLU A 173 5.81 -1.65 29.39
CA GLU A 173 5.61 -2.95 30.03
C GLU A 173 5.05 -3.98 29.03
N ARG A 174 4.13 -3.57 28.15
CA ARG A 174 3.62 -4.42 27.06
C ARG A 174 4.74 -4.86 26.12
N LEU A 175 5.60 -3.94 25.69
CA LEU A 175 6.74 -4.27 24.82
C LEU A 175 7.74 -5.21 25.51
N MET A 176 8.00 -5.00 26.81
CA MET A 176 8.81 -5.92 27.60
C MET A 176 8.18 -7.32 27.66
N GLN A 177 6.87 -7.43 27.93
CA GLN A 177 6.15 -8.72 27.93
C GLN A 177 6.24 -9.41 26.56
N GLU A 178 5.99 -8.68 25.46
CA GLU A 178 6.06 -9.19 24.09
C GLU A 178 7.45 -9.76 23.71
N ASP A 179 8.53 -9.15 24.21
CA ASP A 179 9.90 -9.61 23.98
C ASP A 179 10.46 -10.54 25.06
N GLY A 180 9.63 -10.94 26.03
CA GLY A 180 10.06 -11.81 27.13
C GLY A 180 11.11 -11.16 28.03
N LEU A 181 11.09 -9.84 28.14
CA LEU A 181 11.93 -9.06 29.05
C LEU A 181 11.21 -8.91 30.40
N PHE A 182 11.97 -8.95 31.48
CA PHE A 182 11.51 -8.56 32.81
C PHE A 182 12.38 -7.43 33.34
N PHE A 183 11.89 -6.74 34.37
CA PHE A 183 12.66 -5.68 35.02
C PHE A 183 12.68 -5.82 36.53
N PHE A 184 13.61 -5.12 37.17
CA PHE A 184 13.70 -4.96 38.62
C PHE A 184 14.45 -3.66 38.94
N PHE A 185 14.53 -3.29 40.22
CA PHE A 185 15.20 -2.06 40.64
C PHE A 185 16.44 -2.36 41.48
N GLU A 186 17.54 -1.67 41.18
CA GLU A 186 18.72 -1.62 42.03
C GLU A 186 18.76 -0.27 42.73
N HIS A 187 18.70 -0.29 44.06
CA HIS A 187 18.73 0.91 44.87
C HIS A 187 20.16 1.27 45.30
N ALA A 188 20.44 2.56 45.29
CA ALA A 188 21.61 3.19 45.86
C ALA A 188 21.18 4.32 46.81
N LYS A 189 22.13 4.89 47.54
CA LYS A 189 21.86 5.96 48.51
C LYS A 189 21.13 7.16 47.91
N ASP A 190 21.58 7.60 46.74
CA ASP A 190 21.13 8.84 46.09
C ASP A 190 20.26 8.58 44.83
N GLY A 191 19.75 7.36 44.65
CA GLY A 191 18.95 7.03 43.47
C GLY A 191 18.62 5.54 43.35
N HIS A 192 17.81 5.19 42.36
CA HIS A 192 17.59 3.80 41.96
C HIS A 192 17.69 3.68 40.44
N LYS A 193 18.00 2.47 39.97
CA LYS A 193 18.13 2.15 38.55
C LYS A 193 17.16 1.04 38.17
N LEU A 194 16.42 1.24 37.08
CA LEU A 194 15.64 0.20 36.42
C LEU A 194 16.57 -0.73 35.64
N VAL A 195 16.64 -2.00 36.00
CA VAL A 195 17.40 -3.01 35.25
C VAL A 195 16.44 -3.87 34.46
N ILE A 196 16.66 -3.94 33.14
CA ILE A 196 15.83 -4.73 32.21
C ILE A 196 16.68 -5.92 31.74
N SER A 197 16.17 -7.14 31.88
CA SER A 197 16.90 -8.38 31.57
C SER A 197 16.01 -9.42 30.90
N ASP A 198 16.65 -10.36 30.20
CA ASP A 198 16.04 -11.54 29.59
C ASP A 198 16.51 -12.84 30.25
N ASN A 199 17.36 -12.77 31.29
CA ASN A 199 18.04 -13.95 31.84
C ASN A 199 18.06 -13.98 33.38
N SER A 200 17.01 -14.55 33.98
CA SER A 200 16.91 -14.69 35.44
C SER A 200 17.78 -15.81 36.02
N ILE A 201 18.14 -16.82 35.24
CA ILE A 201 18.93 -17.97 35.75
C ILE A 201 20.36 -17.57 36.11
N SER A 202 20.83 -16.44 35.57
CA SER A 202 22.11 -15.81 35.89
C SER A 202 22.08 -14.91 37.14
N ALA A 203 20.96 -14.89 37.87
CA ALA A 203 20.80 -14.11 39.09
C ALA A 203 21.95 -14.32 40.09
N LYS A 204 22.40 -13.22 40.70
CA LYS A 204 23.43 -13.21 41.74
C LYS A 204 22.87 -13.70 43.07
N PRO A 205 23.71 -14.27 43.97
CA PRO A 205 23.26 -14.59 45.32
C PRO A 205 22.90 -13.33 46.10
N ILE A 206 22.09 -13.49 47.16
CA ILE A 206 21.83 -12.40 48.11
C ILE A 206 23.13 -11.83 48.70
N SER A 207 23.22 -10.49 48.79
CA SER A 207 24.41 -9.77 49.28
C SER A 207 24.87 -10.28 50.64
N GLY A 208 26.17 -10.40 50.90
CA GLY A 208 26.74 -10.89 52.17
C GLY A 208 27.70 -12.08 51.98
N ARG A 209 28.21 -12.65 53.08
CA ARG A 209 29.26 -13.69 53.03
C ARG A 209 28.82 -15.04 52.44
N SER A 210 27.53 -15.38 52.52
CA SER A 210 26.98 -16.66 52.07
C SER A 210 25.56 -16.51 51.52
N PRO A 211 25.17 -17.21 50.45
CA PRO A 211 23.80 -17.25 49.95
C PRO A 211 22.85 -18.03 50.87
N MET A 212 23.37 -18.76 51.87
CA MET A 212 22.58 -19.65 52.70
C MET A 212 21.70 -18.89 53.69
N LEU A 213 20.45 -19.32 53.82
CA LEU A 213 19.54 -18.91 54.88
C LEU A 213 19.00 -20.15 55.59
N GLN A 214 19.22 -20.21 56.90
CA GLN A 214 18.72 -21.30 57.72
C GLN A 214 17.21 -21.18 57.91
N TYR A 215 16.52 -22.31 57.79
CA TYR A 215 15.13 -22.45 58.21
C TYR A 215 15.04 -22.84 59.68
N THR A 216 14.19 -22.18 60.46
CA THR A 216 13.93 -22.57 61.85
C THR A 216 12.49 -22.24 62.29
N LYS A 217 11.89 -23.13 63.07
CA LYS A 217 10.60 -22.95 63.75
C LYS A 217 10.84 -22.94 65.26
N GLY A 218 11.06 -21.77 65.84
CA GLY A 218 11.32 -21.57 67.27
C GLY A 218 11.33 -20.08 67.64
N GLU A 219 11.63 -19.75 68.90
CA GLU A 219 11.99 -18.37 69.28
C GLU A 219 13.21 -17.97 68.44
N ALA A 220 12.96 -17.16 67.40
CA ALA A 220 14.02 -16.55 66.66
C ALA A 220 14.82 -15.70 67.66
N LEU A 221 16.10 -16.02 67.86
CA LEU A 221 17.00 -15.07 68.50
C LEU A 221 16.95 -13.81 67.64
N ASP A 222 16.60 -12.66 68.22
CA ASP A 222 16.38 -11.38 67.51
C ASP A 222 17.53 -10.98 66.57
N ASN A 223 18.70 -11.60 66.74
CA ASN A 223 19.94 -11.31 66.00
C ASN A 223 20.25 -12.29 64.85
N LEU A 224 19.39 -13.29 64.54
CA LEU A 224 19.63 -14.26 63.46
C LEU A 224 18.73 -14.01 62.23
N ALA A 225 19.35 -13.85 61.07
CA ALA A 225 18.67 -13.76 59.77
C ALA A 225 18.24 -15.15 59.29
N VAL A 226 16.98 -15.52 59.53
CA VAL A 226 16.44 -16.88 59.27
C VAL A 226 15.16 -16.85 58.44
N VAL A 227 14.83 -17.98 57.82
CA VAL A 227 13.52 -18.26 57.22
C VAL A 227 12.64 -18.93 58.30
N THR A 228 11.51 -18.32 58.64
CA THR A 228 10.63 -18.80 59.72
C THR A 228 9.41 -19.56 59.19
N SER A 229 9.04 -19.33 57.92
CA SER A 229 8.08 -20.15 57.21
C SER A 229 8.50 -20.32 55.75
N PHE A 230 8.23 -21.50 55.20
CA PHE A 230 8.49 -21.81 53.80
C PHE A 230 7.47 -22.85 53.35
N GLN A 231 6.76 -22.58 52.26
CA GLN A 231 5.73 -23.46 51.72
C GLN A 231 5.78 -23.44 50.20
N ALA A 232 5.47 -24.58 49.58
CA ALA A 232 5.32 -24.70 48.14
C ALA A 232 3.85 -24.60 47.75
N SER A 233 3.53 -23.82 46.73
CA SER A 233 2.22 -23.77 46.09
C SER A 233 2.35 -24.18 44.63
N ARG A 234 1.39 -24.97 44.15
CA ARG A 234 1.31 -25.37 42.74
C ARG A 234 -0.10 -25.13 42.26
N GLN A 235 -0.23 -24.54 41.08
CA GLN A 235 -1.50 -24.32 40.40
C GLN A 235 -1.45 -24.98 39.01
N LEU A 236 -2.62 -25.41 38.53
CA LEU A 236 -2.76 -25.95 37.19
C LEU A 236 -2.65 -24.79 36.19
N GLU A 237 -1.73 -24.92 35.24
CA GLU A 237 -1.49 -23.97 34.15
C GLU A 237 -1.57 -24.68 32.81
N SER A 238 -1.76 -23.91 31.74
CA SER A 238 -1.56 -24.44 30.39
C SER A 238 -0.13 -24.96 30.21
N ASN A 239 0.01 -26.10 29.53
CA ASN A 239 1.28 -26.82 29.39
C ASN A 239 1.85 -26.76 27.97
N SER A 240 1.13 -26.14 27.03
CA SER A 240 1.58 -25.95 25.65
C SER A 240 1.06 -24.65 25.06
N VAL A 241 1.84 -24.08 24.14
CA VAL A 241 1.50 -22.85 23.41
C VAL A 241 1.69 -23.10 21.93
N GLY A 242 0.67 -22.76 21.12
CA GLY A 242 0.72 -22.77 19.67
C GLY A 242 0.53 -21.37 19.11
N LEU A 243 1.47 -20.89 18.29
CA LEU A 243 1.41 -19.56 17.67
C LEU A 243 1.34 -19.67 16.15
N LYS A 244 0.45 -18.89 15.54
CA LYS A 244 0.33 -18.79 14.08
C LYS A 244 0.38 -17.33 13.62
N THR A 245 0.95 -17.11 12.44
CA THR A 245 0.97 -15.80 11.77
C THR A 245 0.76 -15.98 10.27
N PHE A 246 0.33 -14.92 9.59
CA PHE A 246 0.34 -14.83 8.13
C PHE A 246 1.30 -13.74 7.66
N ASP A 247 1.81 -13.84 6.43
CA ASP A 247 2.63 -12.80 5.81
C ASP A 247 2.35 -12.79 4.31
N TYR A 248 1.75 -11.71 3.82
CA TYR A 248 1.39 -11.59 2.39
C TYR A 248 2.62 -11.55 1.47
N LYS A 249 3.83 -11.26 1.98
CA LYS A 249 5.08 -11.34 1.20
C LYS A 249 5.56 -12.78 1.01
N ALA A 250 5.04 -13.72 1.81
CA ALA A 250 5.34 -15.14 1.72
C ALA A 250 4.07 -15.97 1.99
N PRO A 251 3.01 -15.86 1.16
CA PRO A 251 1.67 -16.34 1.48
C PRO A 251 1.57 -17.88 1.60
N HIS A 252 2.53 -18.61 1.05
CA HIS A 252 2.62 -20.06 1.13
C HIS A 252 3.53 -20.56 2.27
N ALA A 253 4.23 -19.66 2.98
CA ALA A 253 5.05 -20.05 4.11
C ALA A 253 4.16 -20.53 5.25
N ARG A 254 4.33 -21.80 5.66
CA ARG A 254 3.66 -22.34 6.83
C ARG A 254 4.31 -21.77 8.09
N ARG A 255 3.74 -20.70 8.63
CA ARG A 255 4.21 -20.06 9.86
C ARG A 255 3.32 -20.44 11.05
N PHE A 256 3.57 -21.65 11.55
CA PHE A 256 3.01 -22.17 12.78
C PHE A 256 4.13 -22.79 13.60
N VAL A 257 4.17 -22.45 14.88
CA VAL A 257 5.16 -22.97 15.85
C VAL A 257 4.41 -23.38 17.10
N SER A 258 4.87 -24.44 17.76
CA SER A 258 4.30 -24.87 19.04
C SER A 258 5.39 -25.36 19.99
N GLY A 259 5.13 -25.31 21.28
CA GLY A 259 6.09 -25.70 22.30
C GLY A 259 5.41 -26.01 23.64
N GLY A 260 5.97 -26.96 24.38
CA GLY A 260 5.51 -27.34 25.71
C GLY A 260 6.27 -26.63 26.83
N THR A 261 5.68 -26.59 28.02
CA THR A 261 6.38 -26.24 29.25
C THR A 261 7.25 -27.42 29.71
N GLU A 262 8.48 -27.17 30.16
CA GLU A 262 9.34 -28.22 30.74
C GLU A 262 8.91 -28.66 32.15
N VAL A 263 7.94 -27.94 32.76
CA VAL A 263 7.45 -28.23 34.10
C VAL A 263 6.43 -29.36 34.06
N ASN A 264 6.75 -30.47 34.73
CA ASN A 264 5.80 -31.55 34.98
C ASN A 264 4.73 -31.07 35.97
N GLN A 265 3.47 -31.06 35.53
CA GLN A 265 2.30 -30.64 36.29
C GLN A 265 1.52 -31.82 36.94
N GLY A 266 2.05 -33.04 36.87
CA GLY A 266 1.40 -34.25 37.38
C GLY A 266 0.56 -34.97 36.33
N GLU A 267 -0.34 -35.86 36.78
CA GLU A 267 -1.30 -36.57 35.93
C GLU A 267 -2.47 -35.66 35.54
N VAL A 268 -2.21 -34.70 34.66
CA VAL A 268 -3.21 -33.76 34.15
C VAL A 268 -3.33 -33.83 32.62
N PRO A 269 -4.52 -33.60 32.05
CA PRO A 269 -4.67 -33.46 30.61
C PRO A 269 -3.79 -32.32 30.05
N SER A 270 -3.50 -32.40 28.76
CA SER A 270 -2.79 -31.31 28.08
C SER A 270 -3.74 -30.15 27.79
N TYR A 271 -3.35 -28.95 28.20
CA TYR A 271 -4.09 -27.71 27.96
C TYR A 271 -3.24 -26.76 27.10
N GLU A 272 -3.69 -26.50 25.89
CA GLU A 272 -3.02 -25.62 24.93
C GLU A 272 -3.57 -24.19 24.99
N VAL A 273 -2.67 -23.21 24.99
CA VAL A 273 -2.98 -21.83 24.59
C VAL A 273 -2.60 -21.67 23.12
N TYR A 274 -3.61 -21.66 22.25
CA TYR A 274 -3.41 -21.34 20.84
C TYR A 274 -3.73 -19.87 20.58
N ASP A 275 -2.84 -19.18 19.88
CA ASP A 275 -3.01 -17.78 19.52
C ASP A 275 -2.62 -17.51 18.06
N TYR A 276 -3.53 -16.86 17.33
CA TYR A 276 -3.24 -16.32 16.00
C TYR A 276 -2.80 -14.88 16.18
N LEU A 277 -1.50 -14.64 16.03
CA LEU A 277 -0.92 -13.32 16.23
C LEU A 277 -1.30 -12.34 15.13
N GLY A 278 -2.02 -12.75 14.07
CA GLY A 278 -2.39 -11.93 12.91
C GLY A 278 -1.29 -11.80 11.86
N GLU A 279 -1.37 -10.77 11.01
CA GLU A 279 -0.36 -10.57 9.95
C GLU A 279 0.99 -10.07 10.50
N HIS A 280 2.11 -10.61 10.02
CA HIS A 280 3.46 -10.22 10.44
C HIS A 280 3.71 -10.33 11.96
N GLY A 281 3.02 -11.22 12.69
CA GLY A 281 3.28 -11.49 14.11
C GLY A 281 4.70 -11.98 14.38
N PHE A 282 5.29 -12.74 13.45
CA PHE A 282 6.73 -13.02 13.40
C PHE A 282 7.21 -13.23 11.97
N ALA A 283 8.47 -12.83 11.73
CA ALA A 283 9.08 -12.83 10.40
C ALA A 283 9.52 -14.23 9.92
N ASP A 284 9.90 -15.11 10.84
CA ASP A 284 10.49 -16.42 10.58
C ASP A 284 10.22 -17.40 11.73
N SER A 285 10.50 -18.68 11.50
CA SER A 285 10.29 -19.74 12.50
C SER A 285 11.13 -19.52 13.76
N ASP A 286 12.38 -19.07 13.64
CA ASP A 286 13.27 -18.81 14.78
C ASP A 286 12.65 -17.80 15.76
N ARG A 287 12.08 -16.71 15.23
CA ARG A 287 11.37 -15.73 16.04
C ARG A 287 10.08 -16.31 16.61
N GLY A 288 9.34 -17.08 15.83
CA GLY A 288 8.15 -17.78 16.32
C GLY A 288 8.48 -18.67 17.52
N GLU A 289 9.50 -19.52 17.41
CA GLU A 289 9.96 -20.41 18.48
C GLU A 289 10.42 -19.64 19.72
N ALA A 290 11.08 -18.50 19.54
CA ALA A 290 11.45 -17.63 20.65
C ALA A 290 10.22 -17.09 21.40
N LEU A 291 9.20 -16.61 20.67
CA LEU A 291 7.94 -16.12 21.27
C LEU A 291 7.19 -17.24 21.99
N THR A 292 7.07 -18.41 21.37
CA THR A 292 6.46 -19.60 22.00
C THR A 292 7.20 -19.97 23.27
N ARG A 293 8.55 -19.99 23.25
CA ARG A 293 9.36 -20.26 24.43
C ARG A 293 9.16 -19.22 25.54
N PHE A 294 9.03 -17.94 25.20
CA PHE A 294 8.77 -16.92 26.22
C PHE A 294 7.42 -17.12 26.90
N ARG A 295 6.38 -17.45 26.13
CA ARG A 295 5.04 -17.75 26.67
C ARG A 295 5.03 -19.04 27.50
N THR A 296 5.70 -20.11 27.07
CA THR A 296 5.80 -21.34 27.88
C THR A 296 6.63 -21.15 29.15
N GLN A 297 7.71 -20.36 29.10
CA GLN A 297 8.47 -19.99 30.30
C GLN A 297 7.67 -19.13 31.27
N ALA A 298 6.81 -18.22 30.77
CA ALA A 298 5.90 -17.46 31.62
C ALA A 298 4.91 -18.38 32.34
N LEU A 299 4.26 -19.31 31.63
CA LEU A 299 3.38 -20.32 32.25
C LEU A 299 4.12 -21.18 33.28
N ALA A 300 5.33 -21.64 32.94
CA ALA A 300 6.17 -22.43 33.84
C ALA A 300 6.53 -21.69 35.13
N ALA A 301 6.92 -20.41 35.03
CA ALA A 301 7.32 -19.59 36.17
C ALA A 301 6.19 -19.36 37.19
N HIS A 302 4.93 -19.38 36.76
CA HIS A 302 3.77 -19.15 37.62
C HIS A 302 3.10 -20.45 38.10
N SER A 303 3.41 -21.61 37.48
CA SER A 303 2.80 -22.90 37.84
C SER A 303 3.18 -23.44 39.21
N LYS A 304 4.43 -23.23 39.67
CA LYS A 304 4.92 -23.68 40.99
C LYS A 304 5.78 -22.60 41.63
N VAL A 305 5.27 -22.03 42.72
CA VAL A 305 5.94 -20.99 43.49
C VAL A 305 6.21 -21.46 44.91
N PHE A 306 7.11 -20.78 45.59
CA PHE A 306 7.40 -20.97 47.00
C PHE A 306 7.15 -19.65 47.72
N ILE A 307 6.54 -19.72 48.88
CA ILE A 307 6.15 -18.55 49.68
C ILE A 307 6.77 -18.74 51.06
N GLY A 308 7.33 -17.68 51.63
CA GLY A 308 7.94 -17.75 52.94
C GLY A 308 7.95 -16.44 53.70
N THR A 309 8.35 -16.52 54.96
CA THR A 309 8.61 -15.35 55.81
C THR A 309 10.02 -15.44 56.38
N SER A 310 10.66 -14.30 56.57
CA SER A 310 12.05 -14.20 57.02
C SER A 310 12.31 -12.91 57.80
N THR A 311 13.23 -12.99 58.76
CA THR A 311 13.83 -11.84 59.46
C THR A 311 15.06 -11.30 58.72
N SER A 312 15.46 -11.91 57.60
CA SER A 312 16.64 -11.52 56.83
C SER A 312 16.44 -10.19 56.10
N ARG A 313 17.28 -9.21 56.44
CA ARG A 313 17.29 -7.86 55.83
C ARG A 313 17.90 -7.82 54.41
N ARG A 314 18.46 -8.95 53.97
CA ARG A 314 19.29 -9.09 52.75
C ARG A 314 18.51 -9.45 51.48
N LEU A 315 17.25 -9.87 51.60
CA LEU A 315 16.48 -10.40 50.46
C LEU A 315 16.16 -9.31 49.44
N THR A 316 16.59 -9.47 48.19
CA THR A 316 16.36 -8.49 47.10
C THR A 316 15.80 -9.20 45.86
N PRO A 317 14.87 -8.60 45.09
CA PRO A 317 14.38 -9.17 43.84
C PRO A 317 15.52 -9.45 42.85
N CYS A 318 15.33 -10.43 41.98
CA CYS A 318 16.35 -10.87 41.02
C CYS A 318 17.66 -11.39 41.66
N GLN A 319 17.64 -11.73 42.95
CA GLN A 319 18.71 -12.47 43.62
C GLN A 319 18.19 -13.82 44.11
N TYR A 320 19.10 -14.77 44.36
CA TYR A 320 18.74 -16.06 44.92
C TYR A 320 19.36 -16.29 46.30
N PHE A 321 18.67 -17.08 47.11
CA PHE A 321 19.23 -17.65 48.34
C PHE A 321 19.25 -19.18 48.24
N GLU A 322 20.08 -19.82 49.06
CA GLU A 322 20.08 -21.26 49.25
C GLU A 322 19.41 -21.58 50.58
N LEU A 323 18.32 -22.35 50.56
CA LEU A 323 17.60 -22.74 51.77
C LEU A 323 18.33 -23.89 52.46
N ASP A 324 18.64 -23.70 53.74
CA ASP A 324 19.31 -24.70 54.57
C ASP A 324 18.43 -25.15 55.74
N ASP A 325 18.66 -26.36 56.23
CA ASP A 325 17.97 -26.95 57.40
C ASP A 325 16.43 -27.04 57.30
N HIS A 326 15.88 -27.02 56.09
CA HIS A 326 14.44 -27.22 55.85
C HIS A 326 14.11 -28.70 55.61
N TYR A 327 13.19 -29.26 56.40
CA TYR A 327 12.82 -30.69 56.38
C TYR A 327 12.55 -31.28 54.97
N ASP A 328 11.87 -30.56 54.07
CA ASP A 328 11.62 -31.04 52.68
C ASP A 328 12.79 -30.83 51.71
N HIS A 329 13.79 -30.02 52.06
CA HIS A 329 14.82 -29.54 51.13
C HIS A 329 16.26 -29.87 51.56
N SER A 330 16.52 -30.21 52.83
CA SER A 330 17.88 -30.47 53.33
C SER A 330 18.61 -31.58 52.57
N ASN A 331 17.88 -32.62 52.14
CA ASN A 331 18.42 -33.75 51.37
C ASN A 331 18.37 -33.56 49.84
N ALA A 332 17.89 -32.41 49.36
CA ALA A 332 17.82 -32.13 47.93
C ALA A 332 19.19 -31.72 47.36
N LYS A 333 19.36 -31.87 46.04
CA LYS A 333 20.53 -31.35 45.33
C LYS A 333 20.62 -29.83 45.54
N GLN A 334 21.84 -29.29 45.53
CA GLN A 334 22.06 -27.86 45.73
C GLN A 334 21.20 -26.97 44.83
N GLU A 335 21.10 -27.29 43.53
CA GLU A 335 20.26 -26.55 42.57
C GLU A 335 18.76 -26.53 42.92
N ASP A 336 18.27 -27.54 43.65
CA ASP A 336 16.91 -27.66 44.16
C ASP A 336 16.73 -27.02 45.54
N ARG A 337 17.79 -26.43 46.10
CA ARG A 337 17.74 -25.59 47.30
C ARG A 337 17.94 -24.11 46.98
N GLN A 338 18.20 -23.76 45.72
CA GLN A 338 18.38 -22.38 45.26
C GLN A 338 17.07 -21.78 44.77
N PHE A 339 16.66 -20.68 45.39
CA PHE A 339 15.39 -20.01 45.11
C PHE A 339 15.60 -18.56 44.70
N LEU A 340 15.15 -18.21 43.50
CA LEU A 340 15.13 -16.85 42.95
C LEU A 340 13.97 -16.07 43.53
N LEU A 341 14.26 -14.95 44.20
CA LEU A 341 13.26 -14.05 44.75
C LEU A 341 12.54 -13.29 43.63
N THR A 342 11.22 -13.49 43.52
CA THR A 342 10.38 -12.83 42.52
C THR A 342 9.64 -11.64 43.10
N THR A 343 9.16 -11.72 44.34
CA THR A 343 8.45 -10.64 45.03
C THR A 343 8.81 -10.66 46.51
N ILE A 344 8.94 -9.50 47.12
CA ILE A 344 9.25 -9.34 48.54
C ILE A 344 8.38 -8.24 49.10
N THR A 345 7.73 -8.52 50.23
CA THR A 345 6.98 -7.54 51.00
C THR A 345 7.69 -7.32 52.33
N HIS A 346 8.13 -6.08 52.56
CA HIS A 346 8.86 -5.64 53.72
C HIS A 346 7.93 -4.98 54.74
N SER A 347 8.20 -5.21 56.01
CA SER A 347 7.57 -4.52 57.13
C SER A 347 8.64 -4.18 58.17
N GLY A 348 8.72 -2.90 58.55
CA GLY A 348 9.68 -2.45 59.54
C GLY A 348 9.07 -1.40 60.46
N THR A 349 9.31 -1.53 61.76
CA THR A 349 8.84 -0.60 62.80
C THR A 349 10.03 -0.14 63.65
N ASN A 350 10.19 1.18 63.81
CA ASN A 350 11.15 1.78 64.72
C ASN A 350 10.51 2.05 66.09
N ASN A 351 11.32 2.05 67.14
CA ASN A 351 10.93 2.42 68.50
C ASN A 351 11.03 3.95 68.73
N TYR A 352 10.20 4.73 68.04
CA TYR A 352 10.34 6.19 68.05
C TYR A 352 9.79 6.90 69.30
N GLN A 353 8.85 6.28 70.03
CA GLN A 353 8.37 6.73 71.34
C GLN A 353 9.05 5.92 72.44
N ALA A 354 9.55 6.59 73.48
CA ALA A 354 10.16 5.95 74.64
C ALA A 354 9.08 5.17 75.42
N GLY A 355 8.90 3.88 75.09
CA GLY A 355 7.91 3.00 75.71
C GLY A 355 7.39 1.87 74.81
N GLU A 356 7.51 1.99 73.48
CA GLU A 356 7.07 0.96 72.53
C GLU A 356 8.25 0.11 72.02
N GLY A 357 8.36 -1.13 72.52
CA GLY A 357 9.07 -2.27 71.88
C GLY A 357 10.53 -2.10 71.44
N ALA A 358 11.15 -3.19 70.98
CA ALA A 358 12.39 -3.13 70.21
C ALA A 358 12.08 -2.85 68.73
N ALA A 359 12.99 -2.20 68.00
CA ALA A 359 12.84 -2.05 66.55
C ALA A 359 12.79 -3.43 65.87
N ASN A 360 11.86 -3.63 64.95
CA ASN A 360 11.60 -4.93 64.33
C ASN A 360 11.59 -4.85 62.81
N TYR A 361 12.13 -5.87 62.15
CA TYR A 361 12.08 -6.09 60.71
C TYR A 361 11.56 -7.49 60.40
N GLN A 362 10.60 -7.58 59.49
CA GLN A 362 10.18 -8.83 58.89
C GLN A 362 9.89 -8.64 57.41
N CYS A 363 10.07 -9.69 56.63
CA CYS A 363 9.58 -9.74 55.26
C CYS A 363 8.87 -11.06 54.95
N SER A 364 7.93 -11.00 54.03
CA SER A 364 7.44 -12.16 53.30
C SER A 364 7.98 -12.12 51.87
N PHE A 365 8.11 -13.28 51.24
CA PHE A 365 8.63 -13.37 49.89
C PHE A 365 7.94 -14.48 49.10
N THR A 366 7.91 -14.28 47.79
CA THR A 366 7.60 -15.30 46.80
C THR A 366 8.86 -15.57 45.98
N CYS A 367 9.12 -16.84 45.70
CA CYS A 367 10.27 -17.26 44.91
C CYS A 367 9.95 -18.46 44.02
N ILE A 368 10.77 -18.65 43.00
CA ILE A 368 10.78 -19.84 42.15
C ILE A 368 12.14 -20.52 42.27
N ARG A 369 12.27 -21.77 41.82
CA ARG A 369 13.61 -22.39 41.74
C ARG A 369 14.48 -21.56 40.80
N LYS A 370 15.73 -21.28 41.18
CA LYS A 370 16.65 -20.46 40.38
C LYS A 370 16.83 -20.97 38.95
N LYS A 371 16.77 -22.28 38.75
CA LYS A 371 16.92 -22.93 37.42
C LYS A 371 15.74 -22.70 36.47
N ILE A 372 14.58 -22.26 36.98
CA ILE A 372 13.41 -21.98 36.15
C ILE A 372 13.54 -20.54 35.62
N PRO A 373 13.57 -20.34 34.30
CA PRO A 373 13.57 -19.00 33.73
C PRO A 373 12.30 -18.23 34.11
N TYR A 374 12.48 -17.02 34.63
CA TYR A 374 11.38 -16.10 34.88
C TYR A 374 11.07 -15.33 33.59
N ARG A 375 9.77 -15.23 33.29
CA ARG A 375 9.19 -14.36 32.29
C ARG A 375 7.94 -13.74 32.91
N PRO A 376 7.64 -12.45 32.65
CA PRO A 376 6.40 -11.86 33.14
C PRO A 376 5.19 -12.55 32.50
N ALA A 377 4.09 -12.58 33.22
CA ALA A 377 2.81 -12.98 32.64
C ALA A 377 2.35 -11.94 31.61
N PHE A 378 1.73 -12.41 30.53
CA PHE A 378 1.13 -11.56 29.50
C PHE A 378 -0.20 -11.02 30.04
N THR A 379 -0.16 -9.83 30.62
CA THR A 379 -1.29 -9.22 31.34
C THR A 379 -1.76 -7.92 30.72
N ILE A 380 -0.91 -7.27 29.93
CA ILE A 380 -1.25 -6.00 29.28
C ILE A 380 -1.73 -6.30 27.87
N GLU A 381 -3.02 -6.04 27.63
CA GLU A 381 -3.60 -6.17 26.31
C GLU A 381 -3.07 -5.10 25.36
N ARG A 382 -2.93 -5.46 24.10
CA ARG A 382 -2.55 -4.52 23.05
C ARG A 382 -3.69 -3.53 22.81
N PRO A 383 -3.40 -2.22 22.64
CA PRO A 383 -4.43 -1.27 22.26
C PRO A 383 -5.06 -1.63 20.91
N SER A 384 -6.35 -1.37 20.77
CA SER A 384 -7.12 -1.70 19.58
C SER A 384 -7.79 -0.46 18.96
N ILE A 385 -7.81 -0.41 17.63
CA ILE A 385 -8.59 0.54 16.83
C ILE A 385 -9.77 -0.21 16.22
N ILE A 386 -10.95 0.04 16.79
CA ILE A 386 -12.18 -0.74 16.49
C ILE A 386 -12.73 -0.43 15.08
N GLY A 387 -12.53 0.80 14.58
CA GLY A 387 -13.17 1.27 13.35
C GLY A 387 -12.19 1.88 12.35
N PRO A 388 -12.62 2.06 11.09
CA PRO A 388 -11.83 2.75 10.09
C PRO A 388 -11.53 4.19 10.50
N GLN A 389 -10.38 4.67 10.08
CA GLN A 389 -9.96 6.07 10.21
C GLN A 389 -9.52 6.57 8.85
N THR A 390 -9.51 7.89 8.62
CA THR A 390 -8.89 8.44 7.42
C THR A 390 -7.44 8.84 7.67
N ALA A 391 -6.65 8.84 6.60
CA ALA A 391 -5.26 9.29 6.58
C ALA A 391 -4.97 9.95 5.24
N VAL A 392 -3.93 10.77 5.17
CA VAL A 392 -3.49 11.41 3.94
C VAL A 392 -2.30 10.66 3.37
N VAL A 393 -2.32 10.37 2.07
CA VAL A 393 -1.20 9.72 1.38
C VAL A 393 -0.01 10.68 1.29
N VAL A 394 1.19 10.20 1.60
CA VAL A 394 2.42 10.99 1.66
C VAL A 394 3.57 10.31 0.92
N GLY A 395 4.58 11.10 0.54
CA GLY A 395 5.78 10.61 -0.13
C GLY A 395 6.85 11.69 -0.23
N PRO A 396 7.91 11.46 -1.01
CA PRO A 396 8.99 12.43 -1.20
C PRO A 396 8.49 13.74 -1.81
N GLU A 397 9.17 14.84 -1.47
CA GLU A 397 8.90 16.15 -2.06
C GLU A 397 9.10 16.13 -3.59
N GLY A 398 8.18 16.75 -4.33
CA GLY A 398 8.21 16.82 -5.80
C GLY A 398 7.67 15.57 -6.53
N GLU A 399 7.24 14.54 -5.80
CA GLU A 399 6.54 13.39 -6.36
C GLU A 399 5.01 13.56 -6.25
N GLU A 400 4.27 13.06 -7.25
CA GLU A 400 2.80 12.93 -7.16
C GLU A 400 2.37 11.52 -6.73
N ILE A 401 3.22 10.51 -7.01
CA ILE A 401 2.92 9.09 -6.76
C ILE A 401 4.15 8.45 -6.13
N TYR A 402 3.96 7.82 -4.98
CA TYR A 402 5.01 7.07 -4.30
C TYR A 402 4.51 5.69 -3.87
N THR A 403 4.91 4.67 -4.62
CA THR A 403 4.45 3.29 -4.45
C THR A 403 5.59 2.29 -4.60
N ASP A 404 5.41 1.09 -4.05
CA ASP A 404 6.32 -0.03 -4.24
C ASP A 404 5.78 -1.09 -5.23
N ASN A 405 6.51 -2.19 -5.40
CA ASN A 405 6.17 -3.30 -6.31
C ASN A 405 4.85 -4.03 -5.98
N LEU A 406 4.23 -3.75 -4.83
CA LEU A 406 2.95 -4.34 -4.42
C LEU A 406 1.80 -3.31 -4.44
N GLY A 407 2.04 -2.12 -5.00
CA GLY A 407 1.02 -1.06 -5.04
C GLY A 407 0.75 -0.43 -3.66
N ARG A 408 1.69 -0.57 -2.71
CA ARG A 408 1.54 -0.01 -1.36
C ARG A 408 1.94 1.45 -1.36
N VAL A 409 1.27 2.25 -0.55
CA VAL A 409 1.58 3.68 -0.36
C VAL A 409 2.00 3.95 1.08
N LYS A 410 2.47 5.16 1.37
CA LYS A 410 2.67 5.64 2.74
C LYS A 410 1.62 6.69 3.08
N VAL A 411 1.27 6.79 4.36
CA VAL A 411 0.24 7.70 4.85
C VAL A 411 0.71 8.45 6.08
N GLN A 412 0.08 9.58 6.37
CA GLN A 412 0.12 10.20 7.69
C GLN A 412 -1.29 10.23 8.28
N PHE A 413 -1.42 9.65 9.47
CA PHE A 413 -2.67 9.69 10.23
C PHE A 413 -2.87 11.07 10.85
N HIS A 414 -4.13 11.48 11.03
CA HIS A 414 -4.46 12.79 11.60
C HIS A 414 -4.01 12.96 13.05
N TRP A 415 -3.90 11.85 13.79
CA TRP A 415 -3.39 11.83 15.17
C TRP A 415 -1.85 11.76 15.25
N ASP A 416 -1.17 11.49 14.14
CA ASP A 416 0.30 11.47 14.11
C ASP A 416 0.84 12.91 14.09
N ARG A 417 1.11 13.39 15.30
CA ARG A 417 1.64 14.73 15.56
C ARG A 417 3.15 14.86 15.32
N LEU A 418 3.88 13.75 15.18
CA LEU A 418 5.34 13.73 15.02
C LEU A 418 5.77 13.53 13.56
N GLY A 419 4.88 12.99 12.72
CA GLY A 419 5.07 12.84 11.28
C GLY A 419 5.28 14.16 10.56
N LYS A 420 6.16 14.15 9.55
CA LYS A 420 6.58 15.34 8.79
C LYS A 420 5.88 15.49 7.44
N ARG A 421 4.88 14.65 7.15
CA ARG A 421 4.17 14.53 5.88
C ARG A 421 5.07 14.15 4.71
N ASP A 422 6.05 13.29 4.99
CA ASP A 422 7.03 12.79 4.04
C ASP A 422 7.03 11.25 3.97
N GLN A 423 7.94 10.67 3.18
CA GLN A 423 8.14 9.23 3.05
C GLN A 423 8.56 8.54 4.36
N GLY A 424 8.86 9.27 5.43
CA GLY A 424 9.16 8.74 6.76
C GLY A 424 7.93 8.62 7.67
N SER A 425 6.76 9.09 7.27
CA SER A 425 5.60 9.21 8.18
C SER A 425 4.98 7.86 8.59
N SER A 426 5.02 6.85 7.72
CA SER A 426 4.53 5.51 8.04
C SER A 426 5.32 4.37 7.39
N CYS A 427 4.98 3.14 7.78
CA CYS A 427 5.30 1.96 7.00
C CYS A 427 4.56 1.96 5.66
N TRP A 428 4.91 1.00 4.81
CA TRP A 428 4.19 0.72 3.57
C TRP A 428 2.83 0.07 3.85
N VAL A 429 1.75 0.75 3.51
CA VAL A 429 0.36 0.34 3.74
C VAL A 429 -0.22 -0.25 2.45
N ARG A 430 -0.79 -1.46 2.53
CA ARG A 430 -1.47 -2.09 1.39
C ARG A 430 -2.75 -1.33 1.03
N VAL A 431 -3.06 -1.31 -0.27
CA VAL A 431 -4.26 -0.67 -0.81
C VAL A 431 -5.22 -1.74 -1.33
N GLY A 432 -6.43 -1.77 -0.78
CA GLY A 432 -7.53 -2.57 -1.27
C GLY A 432 -7.89 -2.13 -2.69
N GLN A 433 -7.90 -3.08 -3.62
CA GLN A 433 -8.25 -2.85 -5.02
C GLN A 433 -9.65 -3.44 -5.28
N PRO A 434 -10.44 -2.88 -6.22
CA PRO A 434 -11.74 -3.45 -6.59
C PRO A 434 -11.65 -4.91 -7.06
N TRP A 435 -10.53 -5.28 -7.69
CA TRP A 435 -10.25 -6.65 -8.14
C TRP A 435 -8.74 -6.91 -8.19
N ALA A 436 -8.24 -7.92 -7.47
CA ALA A 436 -6.82 -8.28 -7.44
C ALA A 436 -6.60 -9.79 -7.67
N GLY A 437 -6.10 -10.16 -8.85
CA GLY A 437 -5.78 -11.54 -9.25
C GLY A 437 -4.28 -11.77 -9.46
N ARG A 438 -3.92 -13.00 -9.86
CA ARG A 438 -2.51 -13.40 -10.10
C ARG A 438 -1.99 -12.86 -11.45
N GLY A 439 -1.75 -11.56 -11.51
CA GLY A 439 -1.27 -10.86 -12.71
C GLY A 439 -2.37 -10.20 -13.56
N PHE A 440 -3.59 -10.09 -13.04
CA PHE A 440 -4.73 -9.42 -13.68
C PHE A 440 -5.61 -8.76 -12.61
N GLY A 441 -6.43 -7.79 -12.99
CA GLY A 441 -7.34 -7.09 -12.07
C GLY A 441 -7.48 -5.60 -12.37
N MET A 442 -7.95 -4.84 -11.40
CA MET A 442 -8.05 -3.39 -11.42
C MET A 442 -7.00 -2.80 -10.48
N ILE A 443 -6.33 -1.73 -10.92
CA ILE A 443 -5.33 -1.04 -10.10
C ILE A 443 -5.53 0.46 -10.17
N GLN A 444 -5.74 1.08 -9.01
CA GLN A 444 -5.70 2.52 -8.83
C GLN A 444 -4.87 2.81 -7.58
N ILE A 445 -3.74 3.47 -7.78
CA ILE A 445 -2.83 3.84 -6.71
C ILE A 445 -3.20 5.24 -6.20
N PRO A 446 -3.56 5.39 -4.91
CA PRO A 446 -3.75 6.69 -4.30
C PRO A 446 -2.50 7.57 -4.46
N ARG A 447 -2.71 8.84 -4.83
CA ARG A 447 -1.64 9.82 -5.05
C ARG A 447 -1.32 10.57 -3.77
N ILE A 448 -0.13 11.15 -3.68
CA ILE A 448 0.26 12.01 -2.57
C ILE A 448 -0.76 13.15 -2.44
N GLY A 449 -1.31 13.34 -1.25
CA GLY A 449 -2.40 14.29 -0.97
C GLY A 449 -3.81 13.71 -1.01
N ASP A 450 -4.01 12.50 -1.55
CA ASP A 450 -5.31 11.82 -1.49
C ASP A 450 -5.66 11.44 -0.05
N GLU A 451 -6.95 11.53 0.29
CA GLU A 451 -7.48 11.03 1.56
C GLU A 451 -8.00 9.61 1.40
N VAL A 452 -7.46 8.70 2.22
CA VAL A 452 -7.74 7.27 2.19
C VAL A 452 -8.38 6.80 3.47
N VAL A 453 -9.25 5.79 3.37
CA VAL A 453 -9.88 5.11 4.51
C VAL A 453 -9.04 3.89 4.88
N VAL A 454 -8.55 3.87 6.11
CA VAL A 454 -7.64 2.86 6.66
C VAL A 454 -8.36 2.07 7.76
N ILE A 455 -8.38 0.75 7.63
CA ILE A 455 -8.71 -0.17 8.73
C ILE A 455 -7.42 -0.71 9.35
N PHE A 456 -7.55 -1.30 10.52
CA PHE A 456 -6.46 -1.93 11.24
C PHE A 456 -6.79 -3.43 11.38
N LEU A 457 -5.98 -4.29 10.78
CA LEU A 457 -6.23 -5.74 10.78
C LEU A 457 -6.17 -6.27 12.22
N ASP A 458 -7.18 -7.05 12.63
CA ASP A 458 -7.39 -7.50 14.01
C ASP A 458 -7.52 -6.35 15.03
N GLY A 459 -7.84 -5.14 14.56
CA GLY A 459 -7.82 -3.91 15.36
C GLY A 459 -6.42 -3.42 15.73
N ASN A 460 -5.36 -4.07 15.25
CA ASN A 460 -3.99 -3.80 15.66
C ASN A 460 -3.46 -2.49 15.01
N PRO A 461 -3.11 -1.46 15.80
CA PRO A 461 -2.58 -0.19 15.30
C PRO A 461 -1.36 -0.34 14.38
N ASP A 462 -0.60 -1.43 14.54
CA ASP A 462 0.60 -1.71 13.74
C ASP A 462 0.29 -2.26 12.33
N ARG A 463 -0.98 -2.53 12.02
CA ARG A 463 -1.42 -3.23 10.80
C ARG A 463 -2.45 -2.45 9.99
N PRO A 464 -2.09 -1.26 9.49
CA PRO A 464 -2.98 -0.51 8.63
C PRO A 464 -3.19 -1.21 7.27
N LEU A 465 -4.42 -1.14 6.76
CA LEU A 465 -4.82 -1.53 5.42
C LEU A 465 -5.78 -0.47 4.87
N ILE A 466 -5.43 0.14 3.74
CA ILE A 466 -6.33 1.06 3.04
C ILE A 466 -7.41 0.22 2.36
N ILE A 467 -8.68 0.59 2.54
CA ILE A 467 -9.83 -0.12 1.94
C ILE A 467 -10.60 0.73 0.92
N SER A 468 -10.43 2.05 0.94
CA SER A 468 -11.12 2.97 0.03
C SER A 468 -10.48 4.37 0.09
N SER A 469 -11.03 5.31 -0.66
CA SER A 469 -10.70 6.73 -0.65
C SER A 469 -11.95 7.60 -0.56
N VAL A 470 -11.78 8.83 -0.11
CA VAL A 470 -12.89 9.79 0.04
C VAL A 470 -12.50 11.15 -0.53
N TYR A 471 -13.50 11.85 -1.07
CA TYR A 471 -13.37 13.25 -1.46
C TYR A 471 -13.47 14.16 -0.24
N ASN A 472 -12.83 15.33 -0.32
CA ASN A 472 -12.85 16.36 0.72
C ASN A 472 -12.79 17.76 0.09
N SER A 473 -12.66 18.81 0.91
CA SER A 473 -12.64 20.20 0.41
C SER A 473 -11.44 20.56 -0.47
N ALA A 474 -10.33 19.81 -0.38
CA ALA A 474 -9.16 19.97 -1.26
C ALA A 474 -9.27 19.06 -2.50
N ASN A 475 -9.80 17.86 -2.34
CA ASN A 475 -9.99 16.86 -3.38
C ASN A 475 -11.50 16.71 -3.67
N LEU A 476 -12.03 17.57 -4.53
CA LEU A 476 -13.44 17.55 -4.90
C LEU A 476 -13.76 16.39 -5.86
N PRO A 477 -15.03 15.92 -5.90
CA PRO A 477 -15.50 15.01 -6.95
C PRO A 477 -15.23 15.57 -8.36
N PRO A 478 -14.95 14.71 -9.36
CA PRO A 478 -14.55 15.15 -10.70
C PRO A 478 -15.64 15.89 -11.47
N TRP A 479 -16.92 15.66 -11.13
CA TRP A 479 -18.06 16.39 -11.70
C TRP A 479 -18.65 17.31 -10.64
N GLY A 480 -19.02 18.53 -11.05
CA GLY A 480 -19.55 19.53 -10.12
C GLY A 480 -20.88 19.09 -9.50
N LEU A 481 -20.86 18.77 -8.21
CA LEU A 481 -22.05 18.40 -7.44
C LEU A 481 -22.61 19.61 -6.67
N PRO A 482 -23.93 19.69 -6.45
CA PRO A 482 -24.96 18.69 -6.78
C PRO A 482 -25.53 18.79 -8.22
N ALA A 483 -25.08 19.76 -9.03
CA ALA A 483 -25.66 20.03 -10.35
C ALA A 483 -25.63 18.82 -11.31
N ASN A 484 -24.60 17.97 -11.21
CA ASN A 484 -24.40 16.79 -12.05
C ASN A 484 -24.63 15.48 -11.29
N ALA A 485 -25.65 15.41 -10.42
CA ALA A 485 -25.91 14.22 -9.58
C ALA A 485 -26.26 12.94 -10.36
N THR A 486 -26.59 13.05 -11.66
CA THR A 486 -26.86 11.93 -12.57
C THR A 486 -25.62 11.45 -13.33
N GLN A 487 -24.46 12.07 -13.11
CA GLN A 487 -23.20 11.67 -13.75
C GLN A 487 -22.43 10.68 -12.87
N SER A 488 -21.87 9.65 -13.50
CA SER A 488 -21.02 8.65 -12.85
C SER A 488 -19.91 8.14 -13.79
N GLY A 489 -18.89 7.46 -13.26
CA GLY A 489 -17.81 6.89 -14.08
C GLY A 489 -16.42 6.99 -13.46
N ILE A 490 -15.40 7.05 -14.31
CA ILE A 490 -13.98 7.13 -13.94
C ILE A 490 -13.34 8.29 -14.70
N LEU A 491 -12.66 9.17 -13.97
CA LEU A 491 -11.83 10.23 -14.53
C LEU A 491 -10.43 10.13 -13.94
N THR A 492 -9.42 10.09 -14.81
CA THR A 492 -8.00 10.02 -14.44
C THR A 492 -7.29 11.31 -14.86
N ARG A 493 -6.15 11.61 -14.23
CA ARG A 493 -5.33 12.79 -14.57
C ARG A 493 -3.94 12.36 -15.05
N SER A 494 -3.44 13.05 -16.07
CA SER A 494 -2.03 12.95 -16.44
C SER A 494 -1.13 13.27 -15.24
N THR A 495 0.06 12.68 -15.18
CA THR A 495 1.06 12.87 -14.12
C THR A 495 2.43 13.00 -14.79
N LYS A 496 3.40 13.80 -14.31
CA LYS A 496 3.46 14.59 -13.05
C LYS A 496 3.00 16.06 -13.15
N THR A 497 2.50 16.49 -14.29
CA THR A 497 2.17 17.92 -14.53
C THR A 497 0.79 18.09 -15.15
N GLY A 498 -0.09 17.10 -14.93
CA GLY A 498 -1.46 17.17 -15.42
C GLY A 498 -2.24 18.29 -14.75
N ASN A 499 -3.21 18.83 -15.47
CA ASN A 499 -4.14 19.83 -14.97
C ASN A 499 -5.59 19.43 -15.30
N VAL A 500 -6.53 20.33 -15.03
CA VAL A 500 -7.97 20.09 -15.24
C VAL A 500 -8.36 19.79 -16.69
N ASN A 501 -7.48 20.08 -17.66
CA ASN A 501 -7.69 19.82 -19.09
C ASN A 501 -7.03 18.54 -19.59
N THR A 502 -6.23 17.85 -18.77
CA THR A 502 -5.50 16.64 -19.18
C THR A 502 -6.09 15.42 -18.47
N ALA A 503 -6.80 14.55 -19.18
CA ALA A 503 -7.51 13.42 -18.57
C ALA A 503 -7.81 12.28 -19.55
N ASN A 504 -7.89 11.05 -19.03
CA ASN A 504 -8.71 10.01 -19.65
C ASN A 504 -9.99 9.86 -18.84
N ALA A 505 -11.12 9.62 -19.50
CA ALA A 505 -12.40 9.46 -18.83
C ALA A 505 -13.32 8.44 -19.51
N ILE A 506 -14.10 7.75 -18.69
CA ILE A 506 -15.35 7.09 -19.07
C ILE A 506 -16.45 7.65 -18.16
N ARG A 507 -17.47 8.26 -18.74
CA ARG A 507 -18.58 8.87 -18.00
C ARG A 507 -19.92 8.39 -18.54
N PHE A 508 -20.84 8.11 -17.63
CA PHE A 508 -22.26 7.86 -17.89
C PHE A 508 -23.06 9.07 -17.39
N GLU A 509 -23.98 9.56 -18.22
CA GLU A 509 -24.99 10.55 -17.88
C GLU A 509 -26.37 9.87 -17.94
N ASP A 510 -27.05 9.80 -16.80
CA ASP A 510 -28.36 9.13 -16.66
C ASP A 510 -29.53 10.13 -16.63
N LYS A 511 -29.29 11.40 -16.99
CA LYS A 511 -30.36 12.39 -17.10
C LYS A 511 -31.31 12.05 -18.23
N LYS A 512 -32.56 11.73 -17.88
CA LYS A 512 -33.62 11.34 -18.82
C LYS A 512 -33.76 12.31 -20.00
N GLY A 513 -33.69 11.78 -21.22
CA GLY A 513 -33.78 12.55 -22.48
C GLY A 513 -32.49 13.28 -22.85
N SER A 514 -31.41 13.03 -22.14
CA SER A 514 -30.07 13.59 -22.38
C SER A 514 -29.00 12.56 -21.96
N GLU A 515 -29.33 11.28 -22.06
CA GLU A 515 -28.44 10.18 -21.68
C GLU A 515 -27.20 10.16 -22.58
N GLU A 516 -26.02 9.94 -22.00
CA GLU A 516 -24.76 9.94 -22.74
C GLU A 516 -23.76 8.96 -22.14
N VAL A 517 -23.02 8.26 -23.01
CA VAL A 517 -21.75 7.61 -22.65
C VAL A 517 -20.63 8.38 -23.32
N TRP A 518 -19.75 8.98 -22.51
CA TRP A 518 -18.60 9.73 -22.99
C TRP A 518 -17.32 8.94 -22.71
N LEU A 519 -16.60 8.59 -23.77
CA LEU A 519 -15.26 8.01 -23.72
C LEU A 519 -14.25 9.04 -24.23
N HIS A 520 -13.25 9.36 -23.42
CA HIS A 520 -12.22 10.34 -23.73
C HIS A 520 -10.83 9.77 -23.46
N ALA A 521 -10.00 9.80 -24.49
CA ALA A 521 -8.58 9.51 -24.40
C ALA A 521 -7.77 10.80 -24.56
N GLU A 522 -6.84 11.04 -23.64
CA GLU A 522 -5.98 12.24 -23.67
C GLU A 522 -5.03 12.24 -24.88
N LYS A 523 -4.59 11.06 -25.31
CA LYS A 523 -3.57 10.91 -26.35
C LYS A 523 -3.92 9.82 -27.37
N ASP A 524 -3.62 8.57 -27.04
CA ASP A 524 -3.80 7.43 -27.96
C ASP A 524 -4.98 6.57 -27.47
N GLN A 525 -5.96 6.32 -28.34
CA GLN A 525 -6.98 5.30 -28.12
C GLN A 525 -6.69 4.10 -29.03
N ARG A 526 -6.52 2.90 -28.44
CA ARG A 526 -6.36 1.65 -29.18
C ARG A 526 -7.52 0.71 -28.86
N LEU A 527 -8.06 0.08 -29.88
CA LEU A 527 -9.12 -0.93 -29.78
C LEU A 527 -8.64 -2.18 -30.52
N GLU A 528 -8.69 -3.32 -29.84
CA GLU A 528 -8.31 -4.63 -30.38
C GLU A 528 -9.41 -5.63 -30.02
N VAL A 529 -9.89 -6.37 -31.02
CA VAL A 529 -10.97 -7.34 -30.89
C VAL A 529 -10.53 -8.62 -31.58
N GLU A 530 -10.40 -9.69 -30.80
CA GLU A 530 -9.82 -10.96 -31.27
C GLU A 530 -10.74 -11.77 -32.19
N HIS A 531 -12.04 -11.48 -32.22
CA HIS A 531 -13.01 -12.22 -33.03
C HIS A 531 -13.95 -11.28 -33.78
N ASP A 532 -15.07 -10.90 -33.19
CA ASP A 532 -16.09 -10.08 -33.86
C ASP A 532 -16.31 -8.74 -33.13
N GLU A 533 -16.25 -7.64 -33.88
CA GLU A 533 -16.77 -6.34 -33.46
C GLU A 533 -18.13 -6.10 -34.13
N SER A 534 -19.13 -5.68 -33.35
CA SER A 534 -20.42 -5.25 -33.87
C SER A 534 -20.74 -3.84 -33.38
N HIS A 535 -21.27 -3.01 -34.28
CA HIS A 535 -21.60 -1.62 -33.99
C HIS A 535 -22.93 -1.26 -34.64
N TRP A 536 -23.91 -0.87 -33.82
CA TRP A 536 -25.22 -0.42 -34.28
C TRP A 536 -25.53 0.96 -33.70
N VAL A 537 -25.94 1.88 -34.57
CA VAL A 537 -26.37 3.23 -34.19
C VAL A 537 -27.82 3.38 -34.60
N GLY A 538 -28.71 3.65 -33.63
CA GLY A 538 -30.15 3.74 -33.87
C GLY A 538 -30.61 5.03 -34.57
N ASN A 539 -29.73 6.02 -34.70
CA ASN A 539 -29.97 7.28 -35.41
C ASN A 539 -28.69 7.68 -36.16
N ASP A 540 -28.09 8.84 -35.89
CA ASP A 540 -26.98 9.38 -36.65
C ASP A 540 -25.59 9.01 -36.09
N ARG A 541 -24.64 8.71 -36.97
CA ARG A 541 -23.20 8.60 -36.64
C ARG A 541 -22.42 9.71 -37.36
N LYS A 542 -21.65 10.49 -36.61
CA LYS A 542 -20.67 11.45 -37.15
C LYS A 542 -19.25 11.01 -36.78
N LYS A 543 -18.35 11.00 -37.76
CA LYS A 543 -16.92 10.68 -37.57
C LYS A 543 -16.09 11.77 -38.22
N ASN A 544 -15.17 12.37 -37.46
CA ASN A 544 -14.22 13.37 -37.95
C ASN A 544 -12.80 12.83 -37.74
N ILE A 545 -11.96 12.94 -38.76
CA ILE A 545 -10.54 12.59 -38.72
C ILE A 545 -9.80 13.80 -39.29
N ASP A 546 -9.01 14.47 -38.46
CA ASP A 546 -8.38 15.73 -38.86
C ASP A 546 -7.11 15.52 -39.70
N HIS A 547 -6.53 14.31 -39.68
CA HIS A 547 -5.34 13.95 -40.44
C HIS A 547 -5.61 12.73 -41.33
N ASP A 548 -5.07 11.56 -41.01
CA ASP A 548 -5.14 10.39 -41.88
C ASP A 548 -6.06 9.29 -41.32
N GLU A 549 -6.80 8.64 -42.22
CA GLU A 549 -7.47 7.37 -41.97
C GLU A 549 -6.93 6.30 -42.93
N THR A 550 -6.59 5.13 -42.40
CA THR A 550 -6.25 3.94 -43.20
C THR A 550 -7.22 2.82 -42.87
N VAL A 551 -7.84 2.25 -43.91
CA VAL A 551 -8.75 1.10 -43.79
C VAL A 551 -8.17 -0.06 -44.59
N HIS A 552 -7.97 -1.21 -43.93
CA HIS A 552 -7.54 -2.44 -44.56
C HIS A 552 -8.58 -3.54 -44.29
N VAL A 553 -9.15 -4.10 -45.36
CA VAL A 553 -10.12 -5.20 -45.29
C VAL A 553 -9.48 -6.43 -45.93
N GLY A 554 -9.33 -7.51 -45.17
CA GLY A 554 -8.58 -8.70 -45.61
C GLY A 554 -9.31 -9.60 -46.61
N HIS A 555 -10.65 -9.54 -46.65
CA HIS A 555 -11.48 -10.34 -47.55
C HIS A 555 -12.50 -9.43 -48.25
N ASP A 556 -13.77 -9.43 -47.81
CA ASP A 556 -14.84 -8.69 -48.47
C ASP A 556 -15.25 -7.44 -47.68
N ARG A 557 -15.53 -6.35 -48.40
CA ARG A 557 -16.26 -5.19 -47.89
C ARG A 557 -17.58 -5.09 -48.66
N THR A 558 -18.70 -5.07 -47.93
CA THR A 558 -20.01 -4.76 -48.48
C THR A 558 -20.48 -3.44 -47.89
N GLU A 559 -20.89 -2.51 -48.74
CA GLU A 559 -21.41 -1.21 -48.35
C GLU A 559 -22.74 -0.97 -49.05
N THR A 560 -23.76 -0.60 -48.28
CA THR A 560 -25.11 -0.32 -48.78
C THR A 560 -25.52 1.05 -48.29
N VAL A 561 -25.89 1.93 -49.21
CA VAL A 561 -26.44 3.26 -48.91
C VAL A 561 -27.82 3.34 -49.55
N ASP A 562 -28.87 3.36 -48.73
CA ASP A 562 -30.26 3.26 -49.22
C ASP A 562 -30.76 4.53 -49.94
N ASN A 563 -30.15 5.68 -49.65
CA ASN A 563 -30.57 6.97 -50.21
C ASN A 563 -29.46 7.59 -51.07
N ASN A 564 -28.68 8.52 -50.51
CA ASN A 564 -27.65 9.24 -51.26
C ASN A 564 -26.27 9.08 -50.62
N GLU A 565 -25.26 8.86 -51.46
CA GLU A 565 -23.84 8.97 -51.09
C GLU A 565 -23.24 10.20 -51.79
N THR A 566 -22.36 10.93 -51.10
CA THR A 566 -21.59 12.03 -51.69
C THR A 566 -20.14 11.88 -51.26
N ILE A 567 -19.24 11.74 -52.24
CA ILE A 567 -17.80 11.62 -52.03
C ILE A 567 -17.13 12.85 -52.63
N THR A 568 -16.35 13.58 -51.83
CA THR A 568 -15.53 14.70 -52.29
C THR A 568 -14.06 14.38 -52.03
N ILE A 569 -13.24 14.45 -53.08
CA ILE A 569 -11.78 14.28 -52.99
C ILE A 569 -11.13 15.61 -53.37
N GLY A 570 -10.30 16.16 -52.49
CA GLY A 570 -9.71 17.50 -52.68
C GLY A 570 -8.49 17.56 -53.60
N VAL A 571 -7.78 16.44 -53.76
CA VAL A 571 -6.55 16.36 -54.58
C VAL A 571 -6.67 15.19 -55.57
N ASP A 572 -6.27 13.98 -55.16
CA ASP A 572 -6.20 12.83 -56.06
C ASP A 572 -7.00 11.63 -55.53
N ARG A 573 -7.70 10.93 -56.44
CA ARG A 573 -8.23 9.57 -56.22
C ARG A 573 -7.52 8.60 -57.15
N THR A 574 -6.93 7.56 -56.58
CA THR A 574 -6.37 6.43 -57.34
C THR A 574 -7.15 5.16 -57.00
N GLU A 575 -7.64 4.47 -58.01
CA GLU A 575 -8.40 3.23 -57.85
C GLU A 575 -7.78 2.11 -58.69
N ARG A 576 -7.68 0.92 -58.11
CA ARG A 576 -7.15 -0.28 -58.78
C ARG A 576 -8.06 -1.46 -58.49
N VAL A 577 -8.70 -1.98 -59.53
CA VAL A 577 -9.49 -3.21 -59.48
C VAL A 577 -8.68 -4.36 -60.07
N GLY A 578 -8.47 -5.43 -59.30
CA GLY A 578 -7.59 -6.54 -59.69
C GLY A 578 -8.20 -7.54 -60.67
N SER A 579 -9.53 -7.65 -60.70
CA SER A 579 -10.27 -8.58 -61.54
C SER A 579 -11.33 -7.83 -62.36
N ASN A 580 -12.57 -7.74 -61.87
CA ASN A 580 -13.68 -7.12 -62.60
C ASN A 580 -14.27 -5.96 -61.80
N GLU A 581 -14.56 -4.85 -62.49
CA GLU A 581 -15.44 -3.79 -62.02
C GLU A 581 -16.75 -3.87 -62.79
N THR A 582 -17.89 -3.79 -62.10
CA THR A 582 -19.22 -3.74 -62.73
C THR A 582 -19.97 -2.55 -62.16
N LEU A 583 -20.30 -1.59 -63.02
CA LEU A 583 -21.06 -0.40 -62.66
C LEU A 583 -22.39 -0.39 -63.39
N THR A 584 -23.48 -0.36 -62.63
CA THR A 584 -24.84 -0.18 -63.15
C THR A 584 -25.41 1.14 -62.65
N VAL A 585 -25.87 1.98 -63.58
CA VAL A 585 -26.50 3.27 -63.26
C VAL A 585 -27.92 3.24 -63.80
N GLY A 586 -28.93 3.27 -62.92
CA GLY A 586 -30.34 3.22 -63.32
C GLY A 586 -30.88 4.50 -63.95
N GLY A 587 -30.24 5.64 -63.66
CA GLY A 587 -30.53 6.94 -64.24
C GLY A 587 -29.41 7.43 -65.16
N ASN A 588 -29.01 8.69 -64.99
CA ASN A 588 -27.95 9.31 -65.80
C ASN A 588 -26.58 9.18 -65.12
N ARG A 589 -25.53 8.87 -65.91
CA ARG A 589 -24.12 9.07 -65.53
C ARG A 589 -23.60 10.29 -66.28
N ASN A 590 -23.27 11.36 -65.56
CA ASN A 590 -22.65 12.56 -66.12
C ASN A 590 -21.19 12.60 -65.69
N GLU A 591 -20.26 12.63 -66.65
CA GLU A 591 -18.82 12.78 -66.39
C GLU A 591 -18.29 14.04 -67.05
N THR A 592 -17.46 14.78 -66.33
CA THR A 592 -16.77 15.96 -66.85
C THR A 592 -15.29 15.83 -66.50
N ILE A 593 -14.45 15.82 -67.53
CA ILE A 593 -12.99 15.79 -67.40
C ILE A 593 -12.48 17.11 -67.98
N GLU A 594 -11.99 18.00 -67.13
CA GLU A 594 -11.41 19.28 -67.58
C GLU A 594 -10.01 19.12 -68.17
N GLY A 595 -9.29 18.09 -67.72
CA GLY A 595 -7.96 17.74 -68.20
C GLY A 595 -7.99 16.69 -69.33
N LEU A 596 -7.00 15.80 -69.30
CA LEU A 596 -6.85 14.71 -70.28
C LEU A 596 -7.51 13.43 -69.76
N GLN A 597 -8.34 12.78 -70.59
CA GLN A 597 -8.74 11.39 -70.40
C GLN A 597 -7.90 10.49 -71.31
N ASN A 598 -7.18 9.53 -70.73
CA ASN A 598 -6.46 8.48 -71.48
C ASN A 598 -7.08 7.11 -71.17
N LEU A 599 -7.63 6.45 -72.19
CA LEU A 599 -8.29 5.16 -72.07
C LEU A 599 -7.56 4.12 -72.93
N LEU A 600 -6.93 3.14 -72.27
CA LEU A 600 -6.31 1.98 -72.92
C LEU A 600 -7.16 0.73 -72.67
N ILE A 601 -7.61 0.10 -73.75
CA ILE A 601 -8.32 -1.17 -73.70
C ILE A 601 -7.48 -2.20 -74.43
N ALA A 602 -6.89 -3.14 -73.69
CA ALA A 602 -5.86 -4.05 -74.21
C ALA A 602 -6.40 -5.16 -75.13
N LEU A 603 -7.66 -5.56 -74.95
CA LEU A 603 -8.27 -6.68 -75.68
C LEU A 603 -9.41 -6.20 -76.59
N ALA A 604 -10.56 -5.87 -76.01
CA ALA A 604 -11.76 -5.52 -76.77
C ALA A 604 -12.62 -4.50 -76.01
N SER A 605 -13.23 -3.59 -76.77
CA SER A 605 -14.27 -2.66 -76.30
C SER A 605 -15.52 -2.87 -77.13
N THR A 606 -16.70 -2.84 -76.51
CA THR A 606 -17.99 -2.87 -77.20
C THR A 606 -18.88 -1.79 -76.60
N GLU A 607 -19.39 -0.92 -77.46
CA GLU A 607 -20.27 0.18 -77.08
C GLU A 607 -21.57 0.05 -77.88
N THR A 608 -22.67 -0.18 -77.18
CA THR A 608 -24.01 -0.28 -77.78
C THR A 608 -24.85 0.89 -77.28
N ILE A 609 -25.43 1.64 -78.21
CA ILE A 609 -26.23 2.84 -77.89
C ILE A 609 -27.62 2.65 -78.47
N GLY A 610 -28.64 2.63 -77.61
CA GLY A 610 -29.99 2.25 -77.99
C GLY A 610 -30.77 3.30 -78.78
N LEU A 611 -30.41 4.59 -78.67
CA LEU A 611 -31.13 5.69 -79.34
C LEU A 611 -30.21 6.51 -80.24
N ALA A 612 -29.29 7.29 -79.67
CA ALA A 612 -28.43 8.20 -80.43
C ALA A 612 -27.08 8.43 -79.75
N LYS A 613 -26.02 8.51 -80.56
CA LYS A 613 -24.68 8.98 -80.15
C LYS A 613 -24.36 10.28 -80.87
N ALA A 614 -23.94 11.31 -80.14
CA ALA A 614 -23.34 12.51 -80.72
C ALA A 614 -21.88 12.58 -80.29
N LEU A 615 -20.97 12.72 -81.26
CA LEU A 615 -19.53 12.92 -81.02
C LEU A 615 -19.10 14.23 -81.67
N THR A 616 -18.63 15.18 -80.86
CA THR A 616 -18.10 16.46 -81.35
C THR A 616 -16.64 16.57 -80.92
N ILE A 617 -15.74 16.81 -81.88
CA ILE A 617 -14.29 16.96 -81.63
C ILE A 617 -13.87 18.34 -82.12
N GLY A 618 -13.32 19.16 -81.22
CA GLY A 618 -13.03 20.57 -81.52
C GLY A 618 -11.77 20.82 -82.36
N ALA A 619 -10.83 19.86 -82.42
CA ALA A 619 -9.55 20.04 -83.12
C ALA A 619 -9.21 18.88 -84.06
N GLY A 620 -8.76 17.75 -83.52
CA GLY A 620 -8.29 16.61 -84.32
C GLY A 620 -8.90 15.30 -83.86
N TYR A 621 -9.39 14.51 -84.81
CA TYR A 621 -9.87 13.15 -84.60
C TYR A 621 -9.10 12.20 -85.53
N ASN A 622 -8.41 11.21 -84.96
CA ASN A 622 -7.67 10.20 -85.73
C ASN A 622 -8.17 8.81 -85.34
N VAL A 623 -8.42 7.98 -86.35
CA VAL A 623 -8.74 6.56 -86.18
C VAL A 623 -7.72 5.77 -86.97
N ALA A 624 -6.92 4.96 -86.26
CA ALA A 624 -5.98 4.03 -86.84
C ALA A 624 -6.42 2.61 -86.50
N VAL A 625 -6.68 1.78 -87.52
CA VAL A 625 -7.10 0.38 -87.35
C VAL A 625 -6.03 -0.53 -87.93
N GLY A 626 -5.42 -1.37 -87.08
CA GLY A 626 -4.37 -2.30 -87.52
C GLY A 626 -4.86 -3.54 -88.26
N GLY A 627 -6.14 -3.90 -88.06
CA GLY A 627 -6.80 -5.04 -88.71
C GLY A 627 -7.81 -4.59 -89.77
N ALA A 628 -9.05 -5.04 -89.63
CA ALA A 628 -10.15 -4.63 -90.51
C ALA A 628 -11.07 -3.62 -89.81
N MET A 629 -11.43 -2.56 -90.53
CA MET A 629 -12.49 -1.62 -90.14
C MET A 629 -13.71 -1.87 -91.01
N ASN A 630 -14.88 -2.08 -90.40
CA ASN A 630 -16.16 -2.17 -91.10
C ASN A 630 -17.11 -1.11 -90.56
N THR A 631 -17.74 -0.34 -91.45
CA THR A 631 -18.78 0.62 -91.10
C THR A 631 -20.05 0.22 -91.84
N VAL A 632 -21.10 -0.09 -91.09
CA VAL A 632 -22.40 -0.46 -91.64
C VAL A 632 -23.41 0.60 -91.20
N VAL A 633 -24.12 1.18 -92.16
CA VAL A 633 -25.12 2.22 -91.91
C VAL A 633 -26.46 1.76 -92.49
N GLY A 634 -27.50 1.72 -91.65
CA GLY A 634 -28.80 1.13 -92.03
C GLY A 634 -29.71 2.02 -92.87
N LEU A 635 -29.51 3.35 -92.84
CA LEU A 635 -30.35 4.31 -93.56
C LEU A 635 -29.54 5.18 -94.51
N ALA A 636 -28.76 6.12 -93.97
CA ALA A 636 -27.97 7.06 -94.76
C ALA A 636 -26.66 7.40 -94.07
N GLN A 637 -25.58 7.41 -94.83
CA GLN A 637 -24.26 7.90 -94.41
C GLN A 637 -23.94 9.15 -95.24
N ALA A 638 -23.62 10.25 -94.57
CA ALA A 638 -23.12 11.47 -95.19
C ALA A 638 -21.72 11.78 -94.64
N GLU A 639 -20.82 12.17 -95.53
CA GLU A 639 -19.47 12.61 -95.16
C GLU A 639 -19.17 13.93 -95.87
N GLU A 640 -18.93 14.97 -95.10
CA GLU A 640 -18.61 16.31 -95.60
C GLU A 640 -17.19 16.68 -95.14
N VAL A 641 -16.33 17.04 -96.10
CA VAL A 641 -14.93 17.37 -95.84
C VAL A 641 -14.64 18.77 -96.39
N GLY A 642 -14.33 19.72 -95.51
CA GLY A 642 -14.26 21.14 -95.86
C GLY A 642 -13.00 21.59 -96.64
N LEU A 643 -11.92 20.81 -96.61
CA LEU A 643 -10.65 21.16 -97.26
C LEU A 643 -10.22 20.13 -98.29
N SER A 644 -9.85 18.92 -97.84
CA SER A 644 -9.34 17.86 -98.72
C SER A 644 -9.65 16.50 -98.16
N LYS A 645 -10.17 15.60 -99.01
CA LYS A 645 -10.28 14.18 -98.73
C LYS A 645 -9.26 13.43 -99.58
N THR A 646 -8.43 12.60 -98.95
CA THR A 646 -7.49 11.71 -99.63
C THR A 646 -7.80 10.28 -99.22
N THR A 647 -8.06 9.43 -100.20
CA THR A 647 -8.26 8.00 -99.99
C THR A 647 -7.14 7.25 -100.69
N LEU A 648 -6.25 6.66 -99.90
CA LEU A 648 -5.17 5.82 -100.40
C LEU A 648 -5.55 4.36 -100.14
N VAL A 649 -5.56 3.54 -101.19
CA VAL A 649 -5.88 2.11 -101.09
C VAL A 649 -4.72 1.31 -101.65
N GLY A 650 -4.07 0.49 -100.81
CA GLY A 650 -2.83 -0.19 -101.18
C GLY A 650 -2.98 -1.38 -102.14
N LYS A 651 -4.20 -1.90 -102.32
CA LYS A 651 -4.50 -3.00 -103.26
C LYS A 651 -5.75 -2.70 -104.07
N THR A 652 -6.91 -3.11 -103.58
CA THR A 652 -8.18 -3.03 -104.32
C THR A 652 -9.08 -2.00 -103.68
N TRP A 653 -9.45 -0.98 -104.44
CA TRP A 653 -10.55 -0.07 -104.08
C TRP A 653 -11.78 -0.44 -104.90
N THR A 654 -12.79 -0.99 -104.24
CA THR A 654 -14.07 -1.33 -104.87
C THR A 654 -15.13 -0.35 -104.39
N ILE A 655 -15.81 0.29 -105.35
CA ILE A 655 -17.01 1.07 -105.09
C ILE A 655 -18.15 0.38 -105.84
N THR A 656 -19.19 0.00 -105.11
CA THR A 656 -20.38 -0.60 -105.69
C THR A 656 -21.58 0.24 -105.27
N ALA A 657 -22.33 0.75 -106.25
CA ALA A 657 -23.60 1.42 -106.04
C ALA A 657 -24.70 0.56 -106.66
N GLY A 658 -25.86 0.46 -106.00
CA GLY A 658 -26.98 -0.36 -106.50
C GLY A 658 -27.78 0.27 -107.63
N ASP A 659 -27.83 1.61 -107.67
CA ASP A 659 -28.59 2.36 -108.67
C ASP A 659 -27.68 3.23 -109.54
N ARG A 660 -26.94 4.16 -108.91
CA ARG A 660 -26.07 5.11 -109.60
C ARG A 660 -24.80 5.40 -108.81
N LEU A 661 -23.66 5.39 -109.49
CA LEU A 661 -22.43 6.00 -108.99
C LEU A 661 -22.17 7.30 -109.76
N GLU A 662 -22.08 8.42 -109.05
CA GLU A 662 -21.77 9.72 -109.63
C GLU A 662 -20.53 10.34 -108.98
N ILE A 663 -19.55 10.69 -109.81
CA ILE A 663 -18.39 11.48 -109.43
C ILE A 663 -18.52 12.83 -110.11
N LYS A 664 -18.74 13.89 -109.33
CA LYS A 664 -18.91 15.25 -109.81
C LYS A 664 -17.76 16.14 -109.37
N VAL A 665 -17.15 16.83 -110.33
CA VAL A 665 -16.15 17.87 -110.07
C VAL A 665 -16.58 19.14 -110.82
N GLY A 666 -17.16 20.10 -110.11
CA GLY A 666 -17.72 21.31 -110.72
C GLY A 666 -18.79 20.98 -111.77
N LYS A 667 -18.50 21.24 -113.05
CA LYS A 667 -19.38 20.93 -114.20
C LYS A 667 -19.06 19.59 -114.89
N ALA A 668 -17.99 18.89 -114.47
CA ALA A 668 -17.61 17.60 -115.03
C ALA A 668 -18.23 16.47 -114.21
N HIS A 669 -18.70 15.43 -114.91
CA HIS A 669 -19.36 14.29 -114.28
C HIS A 669 -18.96 12.98 -114.94
N LEU A 670 -18.67 12.00 -114.10
CA LEU A 670 -18.69 10.59 -114.44
C LEU A 670 -19.90 9.96 -113.77
N VAL A 671 -20.80 9.39 -114.56
CA VAL A 671 -22.00 8.71 -114.05
C VAL A 671 -22.00 7.29 -114.58
N MET A 672 -22.27 6.34 -113.69
CA MET A 672 -22.52 4.95 -114.03
C MET A 672 -23.87 4.57 -113.44
N ASP A 673 -24.79 4.11 -114.28
CA ASP A 673 -26.12 3.68 -113.89
C ASP A 673 -26.22 2.14 -113.89
N SER A 674 -27.16 1.61 -113.12
CA SER A 674 -27.35 0.16 -112.90
C SER A 674 -27.70 -0.64 -114.16
N ASP A 675 -28.17 0.03 -115.22
CA ASP A 675 -28.45 -0.56 -116.53
C ASP A 675 -27.20 -0.80 -117.40
N GLY A 676 -26.01 -0.43 -116.88
CA GLY A 676 -24.72 -0.57 -117.56
C GLY A 676 -24.27 0.68 -118.34
N THR A 677 -25.07 1.75 -118.34
CA THR A 677 -24.71 3.00 -119.02
C THR A 677 -23.58 3.72 -118.27
N ILE A 678 -22.50 4.04 -119.00
CA ILE A 678 -21.41 4.89 -118.50
C ILE A 678 -21.44 6.21 -119.27
N SER A 679 -21.73 7.30 -118.55
CA SER A 679 -21.75 8.65 -119.09
C SER A 679 -20.55 9.44 -118.59
N ILE A 680 -19.67 9.83 -119.52
CA ILE A 680 -18.56 10.75 -119.26
C ILE A 680 -18.92 12.08 -119.89
N ASN A 681 -19.18 13.11 -119.06
CA ASN A 681 -19.55 14.44 -119.52
C ASN A 681 -18.56 15.48 -119.01
N GLY A 682 -17.90 16.15 -119.96
CA GLY A 682 -16.97 17.25 -119.72
C GLY A 682 -16.92 18.19 -120.91
N HIS A 683 -16.38 19.39 -120.71
CA HIS A 683 -16.16 20.33 -121.82
C HIS A 683 -15.15 19.78 -122.83
N GLU A 684 -14.16 19.03 -122.33
CA GLU A 684 -13.13 18.34 -123.10
C GLU A 684 -12.81 17.01 -122.42
N ILE A 685 -12.75 15.92 -123.18
CA ILE A 685 -12.40 14.58 -122.69
C ILE A 685 -11.10 14.17 -123.38
N ASN A 686 -9.99 14.27 -122.65
CA ASN A 686 -8.68 13.88 -123.13
C ASN A 686 -8.33 12.48 -122.63
N VAL A 687 -8.38 11.49 -123.53
CA VAL A 687 -7.97 10.11 -123.25
C VAL A 687 -6.56 9.90 -123.81
N GLY A 688 -5.55 10.15 -122.98
CA GLY A 688 -4.13 10.02 -123.32
C GLY A 688 -3.45 8.83 -122.62
N SER A 689 -2.42 8.27 -123.25
CA SER A 689 -1.62 7.15 -122.74
C SER A 689 -0.14 7.39 -123.01
N THR A 690 0.76 6.79 -122.22
CA THR A 690 2.21 6.74 -122.48
C THR A 690 2.66 5.53 -123.31
N GLY A 691 1.71 4.73 -123.81
CA GLY A 691 1.91 3.57 -124.70
C GLY A 691 0.74 3.33 -125.66
N GLU A 692 0.82 2.28 -126.48
CA GLU A 692 -0.20 1.93 -127.49
C GLU A 692 -1.56 1.64 -126.82
N GLN A 693 -2.62 2.28 -127.32
CA GLN A 693 -3.97 2.10 -126.77
C GLN A 693 -4.75 1.09 -127.61
N HIS A 694 -5.14 -0.02 -126.97
CA HIS A 694 -6.04 -1.00 -127.57
C HIS A 694 -7.45 -0.82 -127.00
N TYR A 695 -8.36 -0.38 -127.86
CA TYR A 695 -9.79 -0.38 -127.55
C TYR A 695 -10.39 -1.65 -128.13
N LYS A 696 -10.64 -2.64 -127.26
CA LYS A 696 -11.38 -3.84 -127.63
C LYS A 696 -12.84 -3.67 -127.23
N ALA A 697 -13.73 -3.83 -128.19
CA ALA A 697 -15.16 -3.95 -127.95
C ALA A 697 -15.63 -5.27 -128.57
N ASP A 698 -16.42 -6.02 -127.82
CA ASP A 698 -16.88 -7.35 -128.23
C ASP A 698 -18.13 -7.28 -129.16
N GLY A 699 -18.61 -6.07 -129.46
CA GLY A 699 -19.73 -5.78 -130.36
C GLY A 699 -19.52 -4.51 -131.19
N GLU A 700 -20.54 -4.12 -131.98
CA GLU A 700 -20.48 -2.91 -132.82
C GLU A 700 -20.30 -1.63 -131.98
N ILE A 701 -19.18 -0.93 -132.18
CA ILE A 701 -18.99 0.41 -131.63
C ILE A 701 -19.71 1.42 -132.52
N ASN A 702 -20.77 2.02 -132.00
CA ASN A 702 -21.44 3.14 -132.65
C ASN A 702 -21.02 4.46 -131.99
N MET A 703 -19.95 5.06 -132.51
CA MET A 703 -19.50 6.38 -132.06
C MET A 703 -20.23 7.45 -132.88
N LYS A 704 -20.97 8.33 -132.21
CA LYS A 704 -21.67 9.45 -132.85
C LYS A 704 -21.09 10.76 -132.34
N GLY A 705 -20.50 11.53 -133.25
CA GLY A 705 -19.99 12.87 -132.99
C GLY A 705 -20.29 13.79 -134.17
N LYS A 706 -20.42 15.10 -133.90
CA LYS A 706 -20.60 16.12 -134.96
C LYS A 706 -19.48 16.07 -136.01
N LYS A 707 -18.30 15.57 -135.63
CA LYS A 707 -17.17 15.28 -136.49
C LYS A 707 -16.27 14.24 -135.80
N ILE A 708 -16.13 13.05 -136.37
CA ILE A 708 -15.13 12.05 -135.97
C ILE A 708 -14.07 12.08 -137.07
N LEU A 709 -12.85 12.49 -136.72
CA LEU A 709 -11.75 12.64 -137.67
C LEU A 709 -10.92 11.36 -137.63
N GLY A 710 -10.77 10.69 -138.78
CA GLY A 710 -9.84 9.57 -138.90
C GLY A 710 -8.40 10.09 -138.92
N ASN A 711 -7.60 9.60 -137.98
CA ASN A 711 -6.27 9.03 -138.21
C ASN A 711 -5.76 8.40 -136.92
#